data_AF-A0AAW1KPD5-F1
#
_entry.id   AF-A0AAW1KPD5-F1
#
_cell.length_a   1.000
_cell.length_b   1.000
_cell.length_c   1.000
_cell.angle_alpha   90.00
_cell.angle_beta   90.00
_cell.angle_gamma   90.00
#
_symmetry.space_group_name_H-M   'P 1'
#
loop_
_entity.id
_entity.type
_entity.pdbx_description
1 polymer ?
#
loop_
_entity_poly.entity_id
_entity_poly.type
_entity_poly.pdbx_seq_one_letter_code
_entity_poly.pdbx_strand_id
1 'polypeptide(L)'
;MFKTFSWFDYFLFVFMLILSALIGIYYGFFKQQKTATDYLMGGKNMKVWPVAMSMVTSQLSALILISLPADTYRYGLTFSLTIPLMIVVSAVAYYVYLPVFYKLEVTSIYEYLNLRFNNTVRIYASLLFTIHMLLYTPIVVYVPALALGQVTGISIHYITPVVCGVCIFYTTLGGMKAMVKTDTIQFGIMLSTLTVVVILGIISAGGLGEVFQKSYDTGRLHISFDTDITKRDTFWTCTLGAFFMMTNHFSCSQSFVQKCLSLPTYKSIKSVLILQSIGIMVVKLLCIGAGLVIFTIYSDCDPFETKAIKNLDELLPMYVMDVASFIPGFSGLFLSGIFSAALSGLSASLNCLAATIYQDFVSPFIPKSTTQERVSLYLKVLVVILGVLAIACVFIVEKLGGLLALTFSLLGITGGPLLGLFSIGMLAPTVNSKGALCGGITSLIVTGWIITGSLWYKMKGIITYPTLLVFTHGCNETILTMINVTFGNQSNANMNDNATEQNEPLILYRISFYWFVGIGVCIVFAVGIIVSYFTEDDKPLNRDCISPVVQFLLKQDEDEPPKYDTIEKAKRTVTFYSFISNRRSYYTRFIYDLRTYFYHSFTFLDSISPFKIIYFEGSATSSLTNVILTYITAVKILEMQVATFTWLDYFFFALMLISSALVGVYYGFVQKQNTADDYLLGGKRMNIWPTAMSIVSSTLSGFTLLSIPADVYKHGVTYGFIIFACVVMGIASYFFLPLFYKLQITSVYEYLGVRFNNKVRILGSLLYAIYMILFLPIVIYIPALALGQVTNLNVHLITPVVCVVCIFYTTLGGLKAVIWTDAIQFGVMLGSMIVVIVVGLWNEGGFQNVLKNASEGGRLDISFDLDFLKRDTFWAIIIGQSFQQMSYFSVGQGSVQKFMALPSLKAINVTLILAVIGICLIKCLSVFSGLLMFSTYKNCDPIAANSINSSDQILPFYVMQQINFIPGVCGLFISGIFSAGLSTFSAVLNCLAATIYEDFISPFIRTTSMGLVYIVEKLGGLAPLTIAFAGVTSGPILGLFFMGMLLPQITSTGALTGGIASLCIMSWVIMTAQWYKAKGLISYSGLPLSVKGCNYSLMSSNETLTTITETIATNSEEPLAIYRVSFYWYAAMGFMVTVIVAVVVSCFTKEDKPLNKDCISPVIQLLLTNNKSQKYDVIDTTESLCRCK
;
A
#
# COMPACT_ATOMS: atom_id res chain seq x y z
N MET A 1 -26.08 -22.56 -7.66
CA MET A 1 -25.69 -22.82 -6.25
C MET A 1 -24.31 -22.30 -6.03
N PHE A 2 -23.92 -22.28 -4.76
CA PHE A 2 -22.55 -22.10 -4.42
C PHE A 2 -21.96 -23.22 -3.60
N LYS A 3 -20.98 -23.88 -4.20
CA LYS A 3 -19.97 -24.60 -3.46
C LYS A 3 -19.07 -23.58 -2.75
N THR A 4 -19.53 -23.35 -1.54
CA THR A 4 -18.81 -22.99 -0.30
C THR A 4 -17.78 -24.04 0.55
N PHE A 5 -16.99 -22.87 0.93
CA PHE A 5 -15.58 -22.49 1.45
C PHE A 5 -15.17 -22.83 2.95
N SER A 6 -14.34 -23.85 3.31
CA SER A 6 -14.35 -24.63 4.61
C SER A 6 -13.20 -24.55 5.66
N TRP A 7 -13.33 -25.24 6.83
CA TRP A 7 -12.68 -24.93 8.13
C TRP A 7 -11.20 -24.66 8.11
N PHE A 8 -10.36 -25.62 7.70
CA PHE A 8 -8.91 -25.39 7.80
C PHE A 8 -8.45 -24.22 6.98
N ASP A 9 -9.24 -23.88 5.98
CA ASP A 9 -9.12 -22.66 5.24
C ASP A 9 -9.29 -21.35 5.99
N TYR A 10 -9.86 -21.38 7.18
CA TYR A 10 -9.77 -20.30 8.13
C TYR A 10 -8.73 -20.48 9.22
N PHE A 11 -8.00 -21.58 9.35
CA PHE A 11 -6.88 -21.60 10.30
C PHE A 11 -5.56 -21.50 9.62
N LEU A 12 -5.38 -21.89 8.37
CA LEU A 12 -4.01 -21.93 7.87
C LEU A 12 -3.54 -20.87 6.88
N PHE A 13 -4.04 -19.66 6.80
CA PHE A 13 -5.21 -19.08 7.37
C PHE A 13 -5.22 -18.32 8.69
N VAL A 14 -6.00 -18.57 9.75
CA VAL A 14 -5.82 -17.85 11.03
C VAL A 14 -4.57 -18.30 11.82
N PHE A 15 -3.60 -18.80 11.09
CA PHE A 15 -2.20 -18.97 11.35
C PHE A 15 -1.51 -18.42 10.10
N MET A 16 -2.05 -17.47 9.38
CA MET A 16 -1.32 -16.40 8.75
C MET A 16 -1.03 -15.32 9.81
N LEU A 17 -1.39 -15.61 11.06
CA LEU A 17 -2.41 -14.77 11.65
C LEU A 17 -2.37 -14.79 13.13
N ILE A 18 -1.84 -15.82 13.75
CA ILE A 18 -1.14 -15.51 14.96
C ILE A 18 0.35 -15.41 14.67
N LEU A 19 0.78 -15.88 13.49
CA LEU A 19 1.96 -15.37 12.82
C LEU A 19 1.89 -13.88 12.74
N SER A 20 0.89 -13.29 12.09
CA SER A 20 0.91 -11.85 11.83
C SER A 20 0.80 -10.98 13.06
N ALA A 21 1.08 -11.54 14.24
CA ALA A 21 1.63 -10.86 15.39
C ALA A 21 2.79 -11.53 16.09
N LEU A 22 2.94 -12.84 16.03
CA LEU A 22 3.77 -13.54 17.00
C LEU A 22 5.23 -13.12 16.85
N ILE A 23 5.68 -12.42 15.79
CA ILE A 23 7.01 -11.77 15.50
C ILE A 23 6.99 -10.31 15.90
N GLY A 24 5.85 -9.78 16.29
CA GLY A 24 5.93 -9.12 17.58
C GLY A 24 6.40 -10.06 18.70
N ILE A 25 5.64 -10.98 19.34
CA ILE A 25 5.98 -11.68 20.64
C ILE A 25 7.31 -11.30 21.32
N TYR A 26 8.20 -12.29 21.46
CA TYR A 26 9.65 -12.27 21.62
C TYR A 26 10.15 -10.84 21.26
N TYR A 27 9.92 -10.44 20.01
CA TYR A 27 10.30 -9.25 19.25
C TYR A 27 9.72 -7.92 19.74
N GLY A 28 9.01 -7.94 20.85
CA GLY A 28 8.64 -6.75 21.56
C GLY A 28 9.38 -6.45 22.86
N PHE A 29 9.84 -7.48 23.53
CA PHE A 29 9.76 -7.41 24.98
C PHE A 29 10.69 -8.42 25.65
N PHE A 30 11.92 -8.02 25.89
CA PHE A 30 13.04 -8.78 26.46
C PHE A 30 14.13 -9.14 25.41
N LYS A 31 13.92 -8.89 24.10
CA LYS A 31 14.80 -7.91 23.40
C LYS A 31 13.93 -6.75 22.83
N GLN A 32 14.45 -5.55 22.51
CA GLN A 32 13.62 -4.33 22.34
C GLN A 32 14.21 -3.15 21.52
N GLN A 33 13.41 -2.26 20.95
CA GLN A 33 13.89 -1.33 19.91
C GLN A 33 14.31 0.08 20.32
N LYS A 34 15.11 0.20 21.39
CA LYS A 34 15.06 1.38 22.27
C LYS A 34 15.50 2.77 21.72
N THR A 35 15.75 2.86 20.41
CA THR A 35 16.25 3.96 19.55
C THR A 35 15.27 4.80 18.74
N ALA A 36 15.82 5.81 18.08
CA ALA A 36 15.57 6.17 16.71
C ALA A 36 16.49 5.34 15.77
N THR A 37 17.83 5.40 15.99
CA THR A 37 18.85 4.58 15.27
C THR A 37 18.84 3.15 15.74
N ASP A 38 17.81 2.73 16.46
CA ASP A 38 17.69 1.38 16.98
C ASP A 38 16.28 0.84 16.77
N TYR A 39 15.46 1.67 16.14
CA TYR A 39 14.21 1.31 15.57
C TYR A 39 14.45 1.23 14.06
N LEU A 40 14.48 2.33 13.35
CA LEU A 40 14.15 2.33 11.92
C LEU A 40 15.06 1.77 10.83
N MET A 41 16.23 1.17 11.03
CA MET A 41 17.01 0.59 9.89
C MET A 41 17.68 -0.72 10.10
N GLY A 42 18.04 -0.99 11.34
CA GLY A 42 19.17 -1.88 11.51
C GLY A 42 20.39 -1.52 10.71
N GLY A 43 20.56 -0.21 10.56
CA GLY A 43 21.55 0.50 9.83
C GLY A 43 22.91 -0.08 10.04
N LYS A 44 23.37 -0.69 8.97
CA LYS A 44 24.68 -1.20 8.75
C LYS A 44 25.08 -2.50 9.46
N ASN A 45 24.11 -3.26 10.00
CA ASN A 45 24.29 -4.72 10.47
C ASN A 45 23.38 -5.49 9.36
N MET A 46 22.30 -4.94 8.74
CA MET A 46 21.35 -5.60 7.78
C MET A 46 21.97 -6.55 6.73
N LYS A 47 21.42 -7.75 6.52
CA LYS A 47 22.04 -8.77 5.63
C LYS A 47 21.50 -8.76 4.22
N VAL A 48 22.37 -8.98 3.22
CA VAL A 48 22.01 -9.03 1.80
C VAL A 48 20.95 -10.08 1.47
N TRP A 49 21.14 -11.40 1.64
CA TRP A 49 20.12 -12.36 1.12
C TRP A 49 18.71 -12.01 1.61
N PRO A 50 18.47 -11.47 2.81
CA PRO A 50 17.14 -10.99 3.21
C PRO A 50 17.00 -9.51 3.51
N VAL A 51 17.68 -8.72 2.71
CA VAL A 51 17.34 -7.35 2.35
C VAL A 51 17.30 -7.19 0.87
N ALA A 52 17.87 -8.14 0.14
CA ALA A 52 17.39 -8.69 -1.10
C ALA A 52 16.11 -9.45 -0.77
N MET A 53 16.08 -10.60 -0.11
CA MET A 53 14.88 -11.20 0.53
C MET A 53 14.24 -10.39 1.64
N SER A 54 14.59 -9.11 1.70
CA SER A 54 13.66 -8.13 2.16
C SER A 54 13.67 -6.80 1.40
N MET A 55 14.17 -6.65 0.16
CA MET A 55 14.06 -5.47 -0.71
C MET A 55 12.71 -5.21 -1.37
N VAL A 56 11.66 -6.02 -1.19
CA VAL A 56 10.51 -5.96 -2.07
C VAL A 56 9.12 -6.52 -1.67
N THR A 57 8.73 -7.01 -0.50
CA THR A 57 7.31 -7.44 -0.34
C THR A 57 6.41 -6.26 -0.34
N SER A 58 6.94 -5.22 0.26
CA SER A 58 6.81 -3.85 -0.13
C SER A 58 6.85 -3.51 -1.63
N GLN A 59 6.67 -4.41 -2.60
CA GLN A 59 6.72 -4.13 -4.04
C GLN A 59 5.48 -4.64 -4.84
N LEU A 60 5.42 -5.61 -5.75
CA LEU A 60 4.21 -5.69 -6.65
C LEU A 60 2.90 -6.24 -6.05
N SER A 61 2.17 -5.34 -5.36
CA SER A 61 0.75 -5.17 -4.90
C SER A 61 -0.32 -6.25 -4.78
N ALA A 62 -1.40 -5.89 -4.03
CA ALA A 62 -2.72 -6.52 -4.06
C ALA A 62 -3.85 -5.72 -4.77
N LEU A 63 -3.76 -4.37 -4.89
CA LEU A 63 -4.44 -3.53 -5.91
C LEU A 63 -4.04 -4.04 -7.21
N ILE A 64 -2.78 -4.39 -7.24
CA ILE A 64 -2.04 -4.84 -8.33
C ILE A 64 -1.69 -6.32 -8.17
N LEU A 65 -2.53 -7.17 -7.51
CA LEU A 65 -2.51 -8.64 -7.68
C LEU A 65 -3.60 -9.20 -8.62
N ILE A 66 -4.82 -8.63 -8.58
CA ILE A 66 -5.95 -8.98 -9.50
C ILE A 66 -5.73 -8.76 -11.06
N SER A 67 -5.58 -7.60 -11.71
CA SER A 67 -5.03 -7.45 -13.07
C SER A 67 -4.06 -6.35 -13.51
N LEU A 68 -2.84 -6.72 -13.86
CA LEU A 68 -2.59 -7.56 -14.99
C LEU A 68 -3.43 -8.75 -15.41
N PRO A 69 -3.63 -9.89 -14.74
CA PRO A 69 -4.33 -10.95 -15.42
C PRO A 69 -5.71 -10.61 -16.09
N ALA A 70 -6.63 -9.77 -15.58
CA ALA A 70 -7.70 -9.11 -16.41
C ALA A 70 -7.27 -8.04 -17.41
N ASP A 71 -6.35 -7.17 -17.09
CA ASP A 71 -5.73 -6.23 -17.99
C ASP A 71 -5.16 -6.97 -19.22
N THR A 72 -4.70 -8.21 -19.04
CA THR A 72 -4.32 -9.18 -20.07
C THR A 72 -5.54 -9.90 -20.66
N TYR A 73 -6.51 -10.30 -19.85
CA TYR A 73 -7.80 -10.86 -20.31
C TYR A 73 -8.58 -9.90 -21.22
N ARG A 74 -8.48 -8.60 -20.98
CA ARG A 74 -9.36 -7.54 -21.51
C ARG A 74 -8.61 -6.58 -22.43
N TYR A 75 -7.27 -6.46 -22.30
CA TYR A 75 -6.41 -5.57 -23.09
C TYR A 75 -5.04 -6.16 -23.49
N GLY A 76 -4.72 -7.40 -23.11
CA GLY A 76 -3.60 -8.17 -23.65
C GLY A 76 -2.22 -7.97 -23.00
N LEU A 77 -1.20 -8.35 -23.76
CA LEU A 77 0.18 -8.54 -23.31
C LEU A 77 0.99 -7.23 -23.19
N THR A 78 0.60 -6.16 -23.90
CA THR A 78 1.34 -4.90 -24.07
C THR A 78 1.94 -4.30 -22.80
N PHE A 79 1.27 -4.50 -21.67
CA PHE A 79 1.70 -4.11 -20.34
C PHE A 79 3.00 -4.78 -19.87
N SER A 80 3.42 -5.88 -20.48
CA SER A 80 4.72 -6.51 -20.21
C SER A 80 5.91 -5.67 -20.68
N LEU A 81 5.74 -4.60 -21.45
CA LEU A 81 6.91 -3.88 -21.98
C LEU A 81 7.79 -3.20 -20.91
N THR A 82 7.31 -3.17 -19.68
CA THR A 82 8.08 -2.75 -18.51
C THR A 82 8.93 -3.84 -17.87
N ILE A 83 8.98 -5.06 -18.43
CA ILE A 83 9.99 -6.06 -18.09
C ILE A 83 11.42 -5.50 -18.25
N PRO A 84 11.88 -5.18 -19.48
CA PRO A 84 13.24 -4.70 -19.67
C PRO A 84 13.48 -3.33 -19.03
N LEU A 85 12.46 -2.45 -19.08
CA LEU A 85 12.52 -1.07 -18.57
C LEU A 85 13.04 -0.98 -17.14
N MET A 86 12.81 -2.04 -16.38
CA MET A 86 12.98 -2.05 -14.96
C MET A 86 14.36 -2.48 -14.48
N ILE A 87 15.11 -3.17 -15.33
CA ILE A 87 16.57 -3.27 -15.19
C ILE A 87 17.16 -1.88 -15.37
N VAL A 88 16.73 -1.17 -16.43
CA VAL A 88 17.21 0.19 -16.76
C VAL A 88 16.93 1.13 -15.60
N VAL A 89 15.71 1.09 -15.07
CA VAL A 89 15.33 1.99 -13.98
C VAL A 89 15.98 1.58 -12.65
N SER A 90 16.24 0.30 -12.37
CA SER A 90 17.07 -0.11 -11.22
C SER A 90 18.56 0.25 -11.40
N ALA A 91 19.04 0.45 -12.62
CA ALA A 91 20.38 1.00 -12.88
C ALA A 91 20.41 2.53 -12.76
N VAL A 92 19.43 3.23 -13.33
CA VAL A 92 19.21 4.67 -13.14
C VAL A 92 19.15 4.97 -11.65
N ALA A 93 18.33 4.21 -10.91
CA ALA A 93 18.30 4.13 -9.47
C ALA A 93 19.70 3.99 -8.88
N TYR A 94 20.49 2.96 -9.24
CA TYR A 94 21.86 2.74 -8.72
C TYR A 94 22.87 3.88 -9.01
N TYR A 95 22.72 4.65 -10.09
CA TYR A 95 23.80 5.50 -10.61
C TYR A 95 23.53 7.01 -10.52
N VAL A 96 22.35 7.47 -10.97
CA VAL A 96 22.01 8.92 -11.05
C VAL A 96 21.80 9.53 -9.65
N TYR A 97 21.83 8.70 -8.64
CA TYR A 97 20.70 8.66 -7.78
C TYR A 97 21.16 7.99 -6.48
N LEU A 98 21.26 6.66 -6.41
CA LEU A 98 21.80 5.91 -5.26
C LEU A 98 23.15 6.30 -4.66
N PRO A 99 24.18 6.76 -5.41
CA PRO A 99 25.53 6.88 -4.86
C PRO A 99 25.73 8.20 -4.15
N VAL A 100 25.25 9.29 -4.78
CA VAL A 100 24.99 10.53 -4.06
C VAL A 100 24.09 10.22 -2.92
N PHE A 101 22.98 9.54 -3.15
CA PHE A 101 22.09 9.16 -2.09
C PHE A 101 22.80 8.41 -0.91
N TYR A 102 23.69 7.45 -1.12
CA TYR A 102 24.55 6.85 -0.08
C TYR A 102 25.62 7.79 0.50
N LYS A 103 25.89 8.97 -0.07
CA LYS A 103 27.04 9.78 0.30
C LYS A 103 26.90 10.51 1.63
N LEU A 104 25.82 11.25 1.89
CA LEU A 104 25.78 12.08 3.10
C LEU A 104 25.00 11.43 4.23
N GLU A 105 24.16 10.44 3.89
CA GLU A 105 23.02 9.94 4.65
C GLU A 105 22.42 11.00 5.58
N VAL A 106 21.52 11.64 4.90
CA VAL A 106 20.46 12.62 5.02
C VAL A 106 19.14 12.28 5.72
N THR A 107 18.82 12.74 6.91
CA THR A 107 17.81 12.04 7.72
C THR A 107 16.60 11.37 7.13
N SER A 108 15.72 11.93 6.29
CA SER A 108 14.86 11.05 5.45
C SER A 108 15.28 11.25 4.06
N ILE A 109 14.55 12.10 3.38
CA ILE A 109 15.15 13.09 2.61
C ILE A 109 14.83 14.50 3.03
N TYR A 110 13.87 14.90 3.93
CA TYR A 110 13.13 16.25 3.89
C TYR A 110 14.49 17.16 3.85
N GLU A 111 15.61 16.75 4.47
CA GLU A 111 17.01 16.78 3.87
C GLU A 111 17.45 17.29 2.40
N TYR A 112 16.79 17.22 1.20
CA TYR A 112 17.19 17.97 -0.06
C TYR A 112 16.55 19.33 -0.06
N LEU A 113 15.63 19.59 -0.97
CA LEU A 113 15.28 20.90 -1.53
C LEU A 113 15.77 22.17 -0.77
N ASN A 114 15.61 22.43 0.53
CA ASN A 114 16.14 23.59 1.27
C ASN A 114 17.63 23.56 1.57
N LEU A 115 18.28 22.40 1.60
CA LEU A 115 19.73 22.35 1.72
C LEU A 115 20.42 22.89 0.44
N ARG A 116 19.70 23.55 -0.51
CA ARG A 116 20.09 24.20 -1.80
C ARG A 116 19.19 25.38 -2.04
N PHE A 117 17.92 25.04 -2.10
CA PHE A 117 16.81 25.95 -2.23
C PHE A 117 16.54 26.52 -0.84
N ASN A 118 15.28 26.67 -0.46
CA ASN A 118 14.91 27.34 0.78
C ASN A 118 13.87 26.58 1.61
N ASN A 119 13.63 27.11 2.81
CA ASN A 119 12.67 26.61 3.78
C ASN A 119 11.19 26.83 3.32
N THR A 120 10.93 26.93 2.02
CA THR A 120 9.58 27.11 1.43
C THR A 120 9.27 26.13 0.31
N VAL A 121 10.23 25.73 -0.54
CA VAL A 121 10.16 24.39 -1.20
C VAL A 121 9.98 23.32 -0.12
N ARG A 122 10.51 23.66 1.05
CA ARG A 122 10.42 22.99 2.34
C ARG A 122 9.09 23.06 3.07
N ILE A 123 8.11 23.84 2.64
CA ILE A 123 6.77 23.72 3.24
C ILE A 123 5.71 23.41 2.18
N TYR A 124 5.80 24.03 0.98
CA TYR A 124 4.94 23.69 -0.17
C TYR A 124 4.83 22.19 -0.32
N ALA A 125 5.99 21.59 -0.49
CA ALA A 125 6.00 20.28 -1.06
C ALA A 125 5.71 19.23 0.04
N SER A 126 5.32 19.57 1.28
CA SER A 126 4.85 18.56 2.26
C SER A 126 3.40 18.29 2.12
N LEU A 127 2.65 19.38 2.02
CA LEU A 127 1.31 19.46 2.55
C LEU A 127 0.41 18.50 1.80
N LEU A 128 0.88 18.17 0.63
CA LEU A 128 0.22 17.54 -0.44
C LEU A 128 1.01 16.25 -0.76
N PHE A 129 1.81 15.68 0.19
CA PHE A 129 1.96 14.40 1.02
C PHE A 129 1.31 14.32 2.40
N THR A 130 0.92 15.44 2.99
CA THR A 130 -0.14 15.34 4.00
C THR A 130 -1.38 14.89 3.23
N ILE A 131 -2.16 15.83 2.69
CA ILE A 131 -3.30 15.62 1.80
C ILE A 131 -3.14 14.39 0.89
N HIS A 132 -2.08 14.33 0.08
CA HIS A 132 -1.94 13.29 -0.92
C HIS A 132 -2.07 11.89 -0.36
N MET A 133 -1.16 11.58 0.55
CA MET A 133 -1.00 10.22 0.92
C MET A 133 -2.13 9.99 1.92
N LEU A 134 -2.56 11.03 2.67
CA LEU A 134 -3.91 11.12 3.23
C LEU A 134 -5.10 10.96 2.25
N LEU A 135 -4.95 10.61 0.98
CA LEU A 135 -6.08 10.46 0.08
C LEU A 135 -6.04 9.16 -0.68
N TYR A 136 -5.38 8.23 -0.04
CA TYR A 136 -5.30 6.89 -0.51
C TYR A 136 -5.99 5.93 0.44
N THR A 137 -6.71 6.27 1.53
CA THR A 137 -7.55 5.29 2.27
C THR A 137 -8.98 5.23 1.71
N PRO A 138 -9.29 6.04 0.69
CA PRO A 138 -9.41 5.58 -0.69
C PRO A 138 -8.37 4.47 -1.07
N ILE A 139 -7.94 4.15 -2.29
CA ILE A 139 -7.67 2.76 -2.79
C ILE A 139 -6.30 2.11 -2.47
N VAL A 140 -6.17 1.14 -1.49
CA VAL A 140 -5.33 -0.10 -1.17
C VAL A 140 -5.65 -1.16 0.05
N VAL A 141 -6.50 -1.04 1.14
CA VAL A 141 -7.60 -1.95 1.78
C VAL A 141 -9.20 -1.83 1.45
N TYR A 142 -10.39 -1.79 0.71
CA TYR A 142 -10.94 -1.82 -0.76
C TYR A 142 -10.86 -3.07 -1.75
N VAL A 143 -10.20 -3.03 -2.91
CA VAL A 143 -10.24 -4.05 -3.99
C VAL A 143 -9.75 -5.56 -3.91
N PRO A 144 -8.76 -6.13 -3.18
CA PRO A 144 -8.91 -7.44 -2.48
C PRO A 144 -9.92 -7.82 -1.42
N ALA A 145 -10.60 -6.92 -0.74
CA ALA A 145 -11.94 -7.18 -0.22
C ALA A 145 -12.97 -6.62 -1.24
N LEU A 146 -12.57 -6.58 -2.51
CA LEU A 146 -13.50 -6.74 -3.62
C LEU A 146 -13.16 -8.00 -4.42
N ALA A 147 -11.89 -8.41 -4.38
CA ALA A 147 -11.62 -9.81 -4.29
C ALA A 147 -12.26 -10.39 -3.03
N LEU A 148 -12.80 -9.61 -2.07
CA LEU A 148 -13.82 -10.15 -1.21
C LEU A 148 -14.91 -9.16 -0.60
N GLY A 149 -16.27 -8.89 -0.70
CA GLY A 149 -17.71 -9.16 -1.19
C GLY A 149 -18.82 -10.32 -0.90
N GLN A 150 -19.17 -11.54 -1.48
CA GLN A 150 -19.15 -12.48 -2.71
C GLN A 150 -18.60 -13.93 -2.80
N VAL A 151 -17.35 -14.45 -2.72
CA VAL A 151 -17.19 -15.97 -2.54
C VAL A 151 -17.81 -16.45 -1.19
N THR A 152 -18.54 -15.56 -0.51
CA THR A 152 -18.26 -14.97 0.79
C THR A 152 -19.58 -15.21 1.75
N GLY A 153 -20.30 -14.22 2.37
CA GLY A 153 -21.27 -14.29 3.58
C GLY A 153 -21.58 -13.10 4.63
N ILE A 154 -20.64 -12.55 5.46
CA ILE A 154 -20.52 -11.25 6.24
C ILE A 154 -19.56 -10.17 5.62
N SER A 155 -20.00 -8.98 5.19
CA SER A 155 -19.32 -8.20 4.16
C SER A 155 -18.15 -7.30 4.55
N ILE A 156 -17.67 -6.61 3.53
CA ILE A 156 -16.53 -5.77 3.30
C ILE A 156 -16.13 -5.01 4.52
N HIS A 157 -17.15 -4.54 5.22
CA HIS A 157 -17.00 -3.77 6.41
C HIS A 157 -16.41 -4.57 7.57
N TYR A 158 -17.04 -5.70 7.83
CA TYR A 158 -16.56 -6.77 8.67
C TYR A 158 -15.21 -7.31 8.26
N ILE A 159 -14.62 -6.86 7.15
CA ILE A 159 -13.40 -7.36 6.51
C ILE A 159 -12.46 -6.19 6.16
N THR A 160 -12.70 -4.97 6.65
CA THR A 160 -11.87 -3.81 6.29
C THR A 160 -10.83 -3.37 7.31
N PRO A 161 -11.24 -2.95 8.50
CA PRO A 161 -10.55 -1.86 9.21
C PRO A 161 -9.50 -2.28 10.21
N VAL A 162 -9.16 -3.52 10.11
CA VAL A 162 -8.29 -4.26 10.97
C VAL A 162 -7.49 -5.05 9.91
N VAL A 163 -6.31 -5.62 10.15
CA VAL A 163 -5.18 -5.37 9.21
C VAL A 163 -4.90 -3.91 9.15
N CYS A 164 -5.84 -3.01 9.02
CA CYS A 164 -5.83 -1.67 9.63
C CYS A 164 -5.95 -1.78 11.16
N GLY A 165 -5.20 -2.73 11.70
CA GLY A 165 -5.14 -3.31 13.01
C GLY A 165 -4.21 -4.52 13.03
N VAL A 166 -3.56 -4.97 11.96
CA VAL A 166 -2.44 -5.97 11.96
C VAL A 166 -1.28 -5.43 11.21
N CYS A 167 -1.56 -4.52 10.33
CA CYS A 167 -1.03 -3.22 10.49
C CYS A 167 -1.97 -2.17 11.18
N ILE A 168 -2.18 -2.29 12.48
CA ILE A 168 -1.98 -1.25 13.54
C ILE A 168 -1.76 -1.98 14.86
N PHE A 169 -2.20 -3.22 14.84
CA PHE A 169 -1.55 -4.36 15.38
C PHE A 169 -0.04 -4.28 14.90
N TYR A 170 0.45 -5.09 13.94
CA TYR A 170 1.89 -5.29 13.56
C TYR A 170 2.69 -4.12 12.96
N THR A 171 2.29 -2.88 13.20
CA THR A 171 3.19 -1.69 12.97
C THR A 171 3.72 -1.42 14.28
N THR A 172 2.76 -1.40 15.20
CA THR A 172 2.89 -0.74 16.43
C THR A 172 4.08 -1.45 16.97
N LEU A 173 4.19 -2.78 17.00
CA LEU A 173 4.88 -3.31 18.15
C LEU A 173 6.27 -3.96 18.17
N GLY A 174 6.77 -4.66 17.17
CA GLY A 174 7.87 -5.61 17.38
C GLY A 174 9.18 -5.29 16.70
N GLY A 175 9.36 -4.06 16.24
CA GLY A 175 10.70 -3.67 15.89
C GLY A 175 11.19 -4.14 14.55
N MET A 176 12.05 -3.35 13.97
CA MET A 176 12.92 -3.81 12.93
C MET A 176 13.97 -4.78 13.40
N LYS A 177 13.75 -5.54 14.45
CA LYS A 177 14.44 -6.81 14.53
C LYS A 177 13.62 -7.91 13.81
N ALA A 178 12.35 -7.72 13.53
CA ALA A 178 11.46 -8.86 13.41
C ALA A 178 11.15 -9.33 11.98
N MET A 179 10.16 -8.70 11.37
CA MET A 179 9.36 -9.18 10.24
C MET A 179 10.03 -9.02 8.84
N VAL A 180 11.36 -8.93 8.81
CA VAL A 180 12.24 -8.79 7.61
C VAL A 180 13.52 -9.70 7.76
N LYS A 181 13.57 -10.58 8.79
CA LYS A 181 14.41 -11.81 9.08
C LYS A 181 14.22 -13.37 8.33
N THR A 182 13.21 -14.36 7.87
CA THR A 182 11.64 -14.68 7.35
C THR A 182 10.49 -14.07 6.33
N ASP A 183 10.35 -12.99 5.55
CA ASP A 183 9.79 -13.00 4.22
C ASP A 183 10.44 -14.08 3.25
N THR A 184 11.08 -15.25 3.70
CA THR A 184 11.25 -16.57 2.92
C THR A 184 11.30 -18.08 3.59
N ILE A 185 10.42 -19.16 3.37
CA ILE A 185 9.56 -20.28 4.10
C ILE A 185 7.90 -20.41 4.16
N GLN A 186 6.98 -19.57 4.80
CA GLN A 186 5.55 -19.07 4.46
C GLN A 186 5.11 -17.72 3.70
N PHE A 187 5.73 -16.51 3.60
CA PHE A 187 5.41 -15.36 2.67
C PHE A 187 6.14 -15.14 1.24
N GLY A 188 7.43 -15.30 0.94
CA GLY A 188 8.00 -15.25 -0.42
C GLY A 188 7.94 -16.44 -1.44
N ILE A 189 7.38 -17.64 -1.13
CA ILE A 189 6.73 -18.69 -1.93
C ILE A 189 5.46 -18.05 -2.53
N MET A 190 5.45 -16.70 -2.61
CA MET A 190 5.68 -15.85 -3.80
C MET A 190 6.54 -16.40 -4.94
N LEU A 191 7.01 -17.59 -4.70
CA LEU A 191 6.98 -18.80 -5.50
C LEU A 191 5.70 -19.60 -5.30
N SER A 192 5.76 -20.82 -4.71
CA SER A 192 4.78 -21.94 -4.68
C SER A 192 3.29 -21.67 -4.46
N THR A 193 2.68 -20.70 -5.14
CA THR A 193 1.30 -20.66 -5.61
C THR A 193 0.92 -19.85 -6.90
N LEU A 194 0.97 -18.50 -7.12
CA LEU A 194 0.33 -17.90 -8.36
C LEU A 194 0.93 -18.33 -9.71
N THR A 195 2.18 -18.68 -9.70
CA THR A 195 2.68 -20.05 -9.78
C THR A 195 1.75 -21.26 -10.26
N VAL A 196 1.64 -22.50 -9.68
CA VAL A 196 0.90 -23.75 -10.25
C VAL A 196 -0.50 -23.50 -10.83
N VAL A 197 -1.12 -22.34 -10.60
CA VAL A 197 -2.35 -21.83 -11.25
C VAL A 197 -2.14 -21.61 -12.71
N VAL A 198 -0.95 -21.16 -13.06
CA VAL A 198 -0.51 -21.17 -14.43
C VAL A 198 -0.30 -22.61 -14.81
N ILE A 199 0.59 -23.47 -14.24
CA ILE A 199 0.71 -24.87 -14.74
C ILE A 199 -0.59 -25.70 -14.74
N LEU A 200 -1.66 -25.37 -14.00
CA LEU A 200 -2.88 -26.22 -13.96
C LEU A 200 -4.21 -25.49 -14.15
N GLY A 201 -4.20 -24.18 -14.22
CA GLY A 201 -4.97 -23.52 -15.26
C GLY A 201 -4.51 -24.06 -16.62
N ILE A 202 -3.20 -24.16 -16.89
CA ILE A 202 -2.61 -24.77 -18.10
C ILE A 202 -3.08 -26.22 -18.28
N ILE A 203 -2.94 -27.12 -17.29
CA ILE A 203 -3.49 -28.49 -17.41
C ILE A 203 -5.02 -28.47 -17.58
N SER A 204 -5.76 -27.61 -16.87
CA SER A 204 -7.22 -27.49 -17.06
C SER A 204 -7.62 -26.87 -18.41
N ALA A 205 -6.70 -26.14 -19.05
CA ALA A 205 -6.84 -25.49 -20.35
C ALA A 205 -6.29 -26.35 -21.49
N GLY A 206 -5.93 -27.61 -21.26
CA GLY A 206 -5.40 -28.51 -22.29
C GLY A 206 -3.89 -28.36 -22.59
N GLY A 207 -3.18 -27.48 -21.90
CA GLY A 207 -1.73 -27.30 -21.99
C GLY A 207 -1.31 -25.89 -22.42
N LEU A 208 0.01 -25.64 -22.42
CA LEU A 208 0.57 -24.32 -22.79
C LEU A 208 0.25 -23.93 -24.24
N GLY A 209 0.16 -24.92 -25.14
CA GLY A 209 -0.15 -24.69 -26.55
C GLY A 209 -1.50 -24.00 -26.73
N GLU A 210 -2.56 -24.56 -26.15
CA GLU A 210 -3.92 -24.01 -26.20
C GLU A 210 -3.98 -22.58 -25.61
N VAL A 211 -3.27 -22.35 -24.49
CA VAL A 211 -3.18 -21.03 -23.85
C VAL A 211 -2.56 -19.99 -24.76
N PHE A 212 -1.47 -20.34 -25.45
CA PHE A 212 -0.84 -19.45 -26.44
C PHE A 212 -1.71 -19.28 -27.69
N GLN A 213 -2.36 -20.34 -28.17
CA GLN A 213 -3.15 -20.33 -29.40
C GLN A 213 -4.41 -19.46 -29.27
N LYS A 214 -5.30 -19.73 -28.30
CA LYS A 214 -6.48 -18.87 -28.07
C LYS A 214 -6.12 -17.40 -27.80
N SER A 215 -4.97 -17.16 -27.15
CA SER A 215 -4.46 -15.81 -26.89
C SER A 215 -3.90 -15.11 -28.13
N TYR A 216 -3.35 -15.86 -29.08
CA TYR A 216 -2.90 -15.36 -30.38
C TYR A 216 -4.11 -15.02 -31.26
N ASP A 217 -5.04 -15.97 -31.41
CA ASP A 217 -6.19 -15.89 -32.31
C ASP A 217 -7.15 -14.74 -31.95
N THR A 218 -7.17 -14.32 -30.68
CA THR A 218 -7.96 -13.17 -30.20
C THR A 218 -7.14 -11.88 -29.98
N GLY A 219 -5.91 -11.82 -30.50
CA GLY A 219 -5.08 -10.62 -30.49
C GLY A 219 -4.50 -10.22 -29.13
N ARG A 220 -4.68 -11.03 -28.08
CA ARG A 220 -4.17 -10.73 -26.73
C ARG A 220 -2.65 -10.73 -26.61
N LEU A 221 -1.95 -11.35 -27.57
CA LEU A 221 -0.48 -11.27 -27.69
C LEU A 221 0.01 -10.08 -28.52
N HIS A 222 -0.88 -9.31 -29.17
CA HIS A 222 -0.50 -8.18 -30.01
C HIS A 222 -0.04 -6.97 -29.18
N ILE A 223 1.01 -6.30 -29.64
CA ILE A 223 1.59 -5.11 -29.03
C ILE A 223 1.48 -3.95 -30.02
N SER A 224 0.68 -2.93 -29.68
CA SER A 224 0.55 -1.73 -30.52
C SER A 224 1.80 -0.86 -30.43
N PHE A 225 2.35 -0.41 -31.56
CA PHE A 225 3.48 0.54 -31.62
C PHE A 225 3.06 2.00 -31.88
N ASP A 226 1.75 2.28 -31.79
CA ASP A 226 1.16 3.58 -32.08
C ASP A 226 1.69 4.70 -31.17
N THR A 227 2.01 5.84 -31.78
CA THR A 227 2.53 7.06 -31.13
C THR A 227 1.42 7.97 -30.57
N ASP A 228 0.15 7.69 -30.86
CA ASP A 228 -0.99 8.44 -30.32
C ASP A 228 -1.00 8.42 -28.78
N ILE A 229 -0.74 9.58 -28.18
CA ILE A 229 -0.70 9.77 -26.74
C ILE A 229 -2.07 9.68 -26.06
N THR A 230 -3.17 9.48 -26.79
CA THR A 230 -4.52 9.23 -26.25
C THR A 230 -4.86 7.74 -26.15
N LYS A 231 -4.15 6.87 -26.87
CA LYS A 231 -4.33 5.41 -26.77
C LYS A 231 -3.64 4.86 -25.53
N ARG A 232 -4.33 3.99 -24.79
CA ARG A 232 -3.88 3.46 -23.51
C ARG A 232 -2.53 2.75 -23.61
N ASP A 233 -2.55 1.50 -24.06
CA ASP A 233 -1.42 0.59 -24.05
C ASP A 233 -0.86 0.52 -25.47
N THR A 234 0.27 1.20 -25.65
CA THR A 234 1.13 1.17 -26.82
C THR A 234 2.56 0.99 -26.33
N PHE A 235 3.49 0.73 -27.25
CA PHE A 235 4.89 0.58 -26.90
C PHE A 235 5.43 1.83 -26.19
N TRP A 236 5.05 3.03 -26.64
CA TRP A 236 5.56 4.29 -26.12
C TRP A 236 4.98 4.65 -24.75
N THR A 237 3.69 4.39 -24.54
CA THR A 237 3.07 4.56 -23.23
C THR A 237 3.65 3.56 -22.25
N CYS A 238 3.67 2.26 -22.59
CA CYS A 238 4.23 1.18 -21.77
C CYS A 238 5.77 1.16 -21.65
N THR A 239 6.52 2.11 -22.24
CA THR A 239 7.99 2.21 -22.03
C THR A 239 8.48 3.60 -21.64
N LEU A 240 8.18 4.66 -22.39
CA LEU A 240 8.70 6.01 -22.16
C LEU A 240 7.79 6.84 -21.26
N GLY A 241 6.49 6.84 -21.53
CA GLY A 241 5.50 7.25 -20.53
C GLY A 241 5.70 6.43 -19.24
N ALA A 242 6.04 5.16 -19.44
CA ALA A 242 6.40 4.24 -18.39
C ALA A 242 7.77 4.43 -17.74
N PHE A 243 8.64 5.28 -18.26
CA PHE A 243 9.95 5.52 -17.66
C PHE A 243 9.88 6.54 -16.53
N PHE A 244 9.21 7.68 -16.73
CA PHE A 244 9.14 8.75 -15.73
C PHE A 244 8.44 8.25 -14.50
N MET A 245 7.24 7.72 -14.71
CA MET A 245 6.69 6.58 -14.01
C MET A 245 7.66 5.72 -13.19
N MET A 246 8.41 4.80 -13.81
CA MET A 246 9.14 3.76 -13.11
C MET A 246 10.22 4.45 -12.31
N THR A 247 10.85 5.47 -12.87
CA THR A 247 11.77 6.33 -12.17
C THR A 247 11.09 6.95 -10.96
N ASN A 248 9.91 7.52 -11.05
CA ASN A 248 9.17 7.96 -9.87
C ASN A 248 8.91 6.75 -8.95
N HIS A 249 8.75 5.56 -9.49
CA HIS A 249 8.55 4.35 -8.72
C HIS A 249 9.84 3.70 -8.19
N PHE A 250 11.04 4.15 -8.56
CA PHE A 250 12.34 3.51 -8.29
C PHE A 250 13.48 4.48 -8.07
N SER A 251 13.09 5.72 -8.04
CA SER A 251 13.82 6.99 -8.05
C SER A 251 12.86 8.13 -7.63
N CYS A 252 11.61 7.80 -7.20
CA CYS A 252 10.75 8.50 -6.22
C CYS A 252 10.17 7.49 -5.14
N SER A 253 9.48 7.87 -4.01
CA SER A 253 9.07 7.27 -2.64
C SER A 253 10.10 6.82 -1.53
N GLN A 254 9.66 6.28 -0.36
CA GLN A 254 10.46 5.78 0.79
C GLN A 254 10.04 4.41 1.36
N SER A 255 10.55 3.30 0.83
CA SER A 255 11.75 2.72 1.41
C SER A 255 12.95 2.09 0.56
N PHE A 256 13.10 2.01 -0.80
CA PHE A 256 14.31 1.67 -1.70
C PHE A 256 15.83 2.20 -1.75
N VAL A 257 16.38 3.44 -1.59
CA VAL A 257 17.84 3.77 -1.28
C VAL A 257 18.53 3.76 0.13
N GLN A 258 18.02 4.11 1.37
CA GLN A 258 16.17 2.95 3.25
C GLN A 258 16.05 1.40 3.69
N LYS A 259 15.86 0.40 2.80
CA LYS A 259 16.74 -0.80 2.84
C LYS A 259 17.66 -1.29 1.72
N CYS A 260 17.89 -0.60 0.61
CA CYS A 260 19.29 -0.53 0.12
C CYS A 260 20.32 -0.16 1.23
N LEU A 261 20.63 1.11 1.49
CA LEU A 261 21.46 1.60 2.60
C LEU A 261 21.21 0.97 3.98
N SER A 262 20.04 0.39 4.33
CA SER A 262 19.84 -0.36 5.62
C SER A 262 21.03 -1.25 5.96
N LEU A 263 21.61 -1.82 4.90
CA LEU A 263 22.77 -2.70 4.80
C LEU A 263 24.07 -2.06 5.30
N PRO A 264 25.07 -2.86 5.70
CA PRO A 264 26.41 -2.40 6.10
C PRO A 264 27.11 -1.52 5.08
N THR A 265 26.82 -1.67 3.78
CA THR A 265 27.63 -1.04 2.73
C THR A 265 26.84 -0.70 1.47
N TYR A 266 27.36 0.27 0.71
CA TYR A 266 26.91 0.56 -0.67
C TYR A 266 27.05 -0.65 -1.61
N LYS A 267 27.99 -1.55 -1.35
CA LYS A 267 28.16 -2.75 -2.18
C LYS A 267 27.04 -3.76 -1.95
N SER A 268 26.61 -3.90 -0.68
CA SER A 268 25.43 -4.68 -0.33
C SER A 268 24.20 -4.14 -1.06
N ILE A 269 24.08 -2.82 -1.24
CA ILE A 269 23.02 -2.24 -2.05
C ILE A 269 23.01 -2.79 -3.45
N LYS A 270 24.14 -2.77 -4.15
CA LYS A 270 24.19 -3.33 -5.50
C LYS A 270 23.72 -4.78 -5.51
N SER A 271 24.19 -5.62 -4.58
CA SER A 271 23.72 -7.00 -4.47
C SER A 271 22.23 -7.12 -4.18
N VAL A 272 21.68 -6.17 -3.43
CA VAL A 272 20.28 -6.14 -3.07
C VAL A 272 19.41 -5.60 -4.19
N LEU A 273 19.82 -4.55 -4.90
CA LEU A 273 19.23 -4.05 -6.15
C LEU A 273 19.27 -5.09 -7.24
N ILE A 274 20.40 -5.78 -7.36
CA ILE A 274 20.59 -6.80 -8.37
C ILE A 274 19.80 -8.01 -8.00
N LEU A 275 19.75 -8.43 -6.74
CA LEU A 275 18.98 -9.61 -6.38
C LEU A 275 17.49 -9.27 -6.42
N GLN A 276 17.10 -8.05 -6.02
CA GLN A 276 15.86 -7.38 -6.40
C GLN A 276 15.67 -7.54 -7.90
N SER A 277 16.40 -6.89 -8.80
CA SER A 277 16.16 -7.01 -10.25
C SER A 277 16.20 -8.46 -10.74
N ILE A 278 17.14 -9.28 -10.28
CA ILE A 278 17.56 -10.57 -10.88
C ILE A 278 16.46 -11.55 -10.97
N GLY A 279 15.69 -11.73 -9.86
CA GLY A 279 12.53 -12.35 -9.55
C GLY A 279 11.34 -11.35 -9.24
N ILE A 280 11.37 -10.02 -9.24
CA ILE A 280 10.46 -9.08 -9.90
C ILE A 280 10.10 -9.54 -11.30
N MET A 281 10.99 -10.37 -11.81
CA MET A 281 10.75 -11.23 -12.91
C MET A 281 9.62 -12.21 -12.61
N VAL A 282 9.54 -12.78 -11.41
CA VAL A 282 9.14 -14.17 -11.29
C VAL A 282 7.66 -14.45 -11.53
N VAL A 283 6.76 -14.19 -10.58
CA VAL A 283 5.33 -14.53 -10.75
C VAL A 283 4.61 -13.57 -11.68
N LYS A 284 5.35 -12.94 -12.59
CA LYS A 284 4.87 -11.86 -13.40
C LYS A 284 4.40 -12.32 -14.77
N LEU A 285 5.09 -13.21 -15.47
CA LEU A 285 4.51 -14.06 -16.51
C LEU A 285 3.74 -15.20 -15.83
N LEU A 286 3.65 -15.26 -14.50
CA LEU A 286 2.53 -15.94 -13.86
C LEU A 286 1.31 -15.03 -13.74
N CYS A 287 1.47 -13.72 -13.62
CA CYS A 287 0.38 -12.76 -13.70
C CYS A 287 -0.09 -12.50 -15.14
N ILE A 288 0.82 -12.46 -16.10
CA ILE A 288 0.43 -12.50 -17.52
C ILE A 288 0.03 -13.92 -17.90
N GLY A 289 0.72 -14.94 -17.39
CA GLY A 289 0.40 -16.35 -17.68
C GLY A 289 -1.02 -16.63 -17.27
N ALA A 290 -1.34 -16.39 -16.00
CA ALA A 290 -2.69 -16.27 -15.46
C ALA A 290 -3.63 -15.58 -16.43
N GLY A 291 -3.20 -14.41 -16.89
CA GLY A 291 -3.86 -13.43 -17.76
C GLY A 291 -4.32 -14.00 -19.08
N LEU A 292 -3.50 -14.88 -19.61
CA LEU A 292 -3.76 -15.62 -20.82
C LEU A 292 -4.58 -16.87 -20.49
N VAL A 293 -4.28 -17.60 -19.40
CA VAL A 293 -5.04 -18.80 -19.03
C VAL A 293 -6.52 -18.50 -18.71
N ILE A 294 -6.89 -17.33 -18.14
CA ILE A 294 -8.32 -16.95 -18.00
C ILE A 294 -8.99 -16.92 -19.32
N PHE A 295 -8.32 -16.23 -20.24
CA PHE A 295 -8.90 -16.04 -21.52
C PHE A 295 -9.07 -17.39 -22.22
N THR A 296 -8.15 -18.34 -22.02
CA THR A 296 -8.23 -19.68 -22.63
C THR A 296 -9.46 -20.50 -22.22
N ILE A 297 -9.96 -20.38 -20.99
CA ILE A 297 -11.08 -21.21 -20.50
C ILE A 297 -12.40 -20.42 -20.41
N TYR A 298 -12.36 -19.10 -20.22
CA TYR A 298 -13.53 -18.23 -20.33
C TYR A 298 -13.58 -17.46 -21.65
N SER A 299 -12.93 -17.98 -22.70
CA SER A 299 -13.09 -17.44 -24.06
C SER A 299 -14.54 -17.53 -24.50
N ASP A 300 -15.22 -18.62 -24.13
CA ASP A 300 -16.47 -19.05 -24.75
C ASP A 300 -17.71 -18.58 -23.94
N CYS A 301 -17.52 -18.17 -22.69
CA CYS A 301 -18.56 -17.63 -21.81
C CYS A 301 -17.94 -16.63 -20.82
N ASP A 302 -17.92 -15.34 -21.18
CA ASP A 302 -17.35 -14.26 -20.36
C ASP A 302 -18.20 -14.00 -19.09
N PRO A 303 -17.62 -14.11 -17.88
CA PRO A 303 -18.33 -13.94 -16.61
C PRO A 303 -18.72 -12.49 -16.26
N PHE A 304 -18.10 -11.49 -16.87
CA PHE A 304 -18.40 -10.07 -16.64
C PHE A 304 -19.58 -9.61 -17.48
N GLU A 305 -19.58 -9.92 -18.78
CA GLU A 305 -20.73 -9.62 -19.66
C GLU A 305 -21.99 -10.40 -19.23
N THR A 306 -21.82 -11.63 -18.73
CA THR A 306 -22.93 -12.43 -18.16
C THR A 306 -23.35 -12.02 -16.74
N LYS A 307 -22.71 -11.02 -16.13
CA LYS A 307 -22.98 -10.52 -14.77
C LYS A 307 -22.83 -11.57 -13.65
N ALA A 308 -22.05 -12.63 -13.90
CA ALA A 308 -21.58 -13.52 -12.84
C ALA A 308 -20.64 -12.76 -11.87
N ILE A 309 -20.01 -11.68 -12.34
CA ILE A 309 -19.31 -10.66 -11.53
C ILE A 309 -19.79 -9.24 -11.77
N LYS A 310 -19.65 -8.40 -10.74
CA LYS A 310 -20.04 -6.98 -10.73
C LYS A 310 -18.85 -6.07 -11.05
N ASN A 311 -17.64 -6.52 -10.73
CA ASN A 311 -16.38 -5.88 -11.11
C ASN A 311 -15.50 -6.95 -11.73
N LEU A 312 -14.73 -6.67 -12.79
CA LEU A 312 -13.68 -7.60 -13.24
C LEU A 312 -12.68 -7.91 -12.09
N ASP A 313 -12.65 -7.17 -10.97
CA ASP A 313 -11.82 -7.38 -9.76
C ASP A 313 -12.21 -8.61 -8.99
N GLU A 314 -13.45 -9.00 -9.18
CA GLU A 314 -13.98 -10.25 -8.77
C GLU A 314 -13.63 -11.32 -9.82
N LEU A 315 -12.67 -11.12 -10.74
CA LEU A 315 -12.30 -12.10 -11.78
C LEU A 315 -10.98 -12.85 -11.54
N LEU A 316 -9.99 -12.48 -10.69
CA LEU A 316 -8.86 -13.43 -10.38
C LEU A 316 -9.42 -14.47 -9.44
N PRO A 317 -10.14 -14.02 -8.40
CA PRO A 317 -11.48 -14.48 -8.07
C PRO A 317 -12.17 -15.25 -9.18
N MET A 318 -13.01 -14.69 -10.05
CA MET A 318 -13.93 -15.41 -10.98
C MET A 318 -13.35 -16.46 -11.88
N TYR A 319 -12.06 -16.45 -12.17
CA TYR A 319 -11.45 -17.71 -12.51
C TYR A 319 -11.10 -18.49 -11.18
N VAL A 320 -9.95 -18.98 -10.79
CA VAL A 320 -9.66 -19.77 -9.58
C VAL A 320 -10.48 -20.96 -8.93
N MET A 321 -11.77 -20.93 -8.59
CA MET A 321 -12.54 -21.98 -7.84
C MET A 321 -13.17 -23.20 -8.57
N ASP A 322 -13.04 -23.39 -9.87
CA ASP A 322 -13.42 -24.58 -10.63
C ASP A 322 -12.44 -25.68 -10.31
N VAL A 323 -11.17 -25.33 -10.08
CA VAL A 323 -10.14 -26.16 -10.70
C VAL A 323 -9.11 -26.76 -9.76
N ALA A 324 -8.41 -26.06 -8.86
CA ALA A 324 -7.71 -26.79 -7.78
C ALA A 324 -8.54 -26.98 -6.52
N SER A 325 -9.74 -26.45 -6.52
CA SER A 325 -10.75 -26.51 -5.48
C SER A 325 -11.33 -27.90 -5.23
N PHE A 326 -10.78 -28.95 -5.80
CA PHE A 326 -10.92 -30.31 -5.24
C PHE A 326 -9.98 -30.57 -4.08
N ILE A 327 -9.13 -29.60 -3.74
CA ILE A 327 -8.07 -29.83 -2.80
C ILE A 327 -8.36 -29.26 -1.42
N PRO A 328 -8.21 -30.06 -0.33
CA PRO A 328 -8.39 -29.59 1.04
C PRO A 328 -7.15 -28.92 1.54
N GLY A 329 -6.57 -28.20 0.59
CA GLY A 329 -5.18 -28.14 0.27
C GLY A 329 -4.73 -26.85 -0.33
N PHE A 330 -5.63 -25.88 -0.56
CA PHE A 330 -5.33 -24.72 -1.33
C PHE A 330 -6.46 -23.69 -1.54
N SER A 331 -7.26 -23.26 -0.57
CA SER A 331 -7.86 -21.92 -0.69
C SER A 331 -7.80 -21.01 0.51
N GLY A 332 -6.69 -21.19 1.24
CA GLY A 332 -6.12 -20.41 2.32
C GLY A 332 -4.70 -19.98 2.06
N LEU A 333 -4.01 -20.75 1.21
CA LEU A 333 -2.67 -20.58 0.65
C LEU A 333 -2.57 -19.19 0.08
N PHE A 334 -2.86 -19.08 -1.19
CA PHE A 334 -2.78 -17.93 -2.09
C PHE A 334 -3.79 -16.80 -1.69
N LEU A 335 -4.25 -16.76 -0.41
CA LEU A 335 -5.20 -15.88 0.32
C LEU A 335 -4.33 -15.22 1.39
N SER A 336 -3.80 -16.08 2.26
CA SER A 336 -2.59 -15.98 3.04
C SER A 336 -1.37 -15.86 2.14
N GLY A 337 -1.55 -15.13 1.07
CA GLY A 337 -0.68 -14.99 -0.05
C GLY A 337 -0.89 -13.65 -0.75
N ILE A 338 -2.06 -13.08 -0.78
CA ILE A 338 -2.14 -11.75 -1.41
C ILE A 338 -2.04 -10.72 -0.35
N PHE A 339 -2.82 -10.98 0.67
CA PHE A 339 -3.06 -10.19 1.83
C PHE A 339 -1.96 -9.73 2.77
N SER A 340 -0.70 -10.12 2.66
CA SER A 340 0.45 -9.79 3.54
C SER A 340 1.58 -9.15 2.85
N ALA A 341 1.82 -9.61 1.64
CA ALA A 341 2.01 -8.64 0.61
C ALA A 341 0.98 -7.51 0.76
N ALA A 342 -0.33 -7.72 0.92
CA ALA A 342 -1.28 -6.64 1.18
C ALA A 342 -1.02 -5.96 2.52
N LEU A 343 -0.96 -6.68 3.65
CA LEU A 343 -0.57 -6.26 5.01
C LEU A 343 0.78 -5.54 5.04
N SER A 344 1.52 -5.57 3.94
CA SER A 344 2.79 -4.94 3.74
C SER A 344 3.01 -4.72 2.25
N GLY A 345 2.24 -3.95 1.48
CA GLY A 345 1.37 -2.77 1.61
C GLY A 345 0.45 -2.37 2.79
N LEU A 346 0.50 -2.79 4.04
CA LEU A 346 -0.10 -1.99 5.14
C LEU A 346 0.94 -1.45 6.11
N SER A 347 2.18 -1.92 6.00
CA SER A 347 3.30 -1.57 6.86
C SER A 347 4.23 -0.35 6.52
N ALA A 348 4.80 -0.11 5.33
CA ALA A 348 5.44 1.15 4.81
C ALA A 348 4.63 1.74 3.67
N SER A 349 3.49 1.21 3.39
CA SER A 349 2.31 1.74 3.98
C SER A 349 2.37 2.19 5.45
N LEU A 350 1.30 2.14 6.24
CA LEU A 350 1.06 3.01 7.39
C LEU A 350 2.23 3.69 8.10
N ASN A 351 3.32 3.06 8.59
CA ASN A 351 4.19 3.82 9.51
C ASN A 351 4.71 5.02 8.86
N CYS A 352 5.16 4.96 7.63
CA CYS A 352 6.03 6.02 7.29
C CYS A 352 5.32 7.31 6.83
N LEU A 353 4.16 7.68 7.45
CA LEU A 353 3.59 9.05 7.73
C LEU A 353 3.81 9.46 9.20
N ALA A 354 4.09 8.51 10.08
CA ALA A 354 4.24 8.56 11.52
C ALA A 354 5.64 8.85 12.10
N ALA A 355 6.65 9.19 11.29
CA ALA A 355 7.89 9.79 11.79
C ALA A 355 8.55 10.85 10.90
N THR A 356 7.75 11.54 10.06
CA THR A 356 7.87 12.84 9.30
C THR A 356 6.85 13.78 9.84
N ILE A 357 5.83 13.20 10.47
CA ILE A 357 5.81 12.97 11.94
C ILE A 357 7.16 12.81 12.67
N TYR A 358 8.22 13.45 12.18
CA TYR A 358 9.32 13.87 12.94
C TYR A 358 10.23 14.92 12.29
N GLN A 359 9.97 15.43 11.06
CA GLN A 359 10.85 16.41 10.39
C GLN A 359 10.21 17.76 9.85
N ASP A 360 8.87 18.06 9.90
CA ASP A 360 8.20 19.19 9.09
C ASP A 360 6.98 20.33 9.34
N PHE A 361 5.85 20.29 10.15
CA PHE A 361 4.74 21.18 10.77
C PHE A 361 4.36 21.70 12.32
N VAL A 362 4.59 21.58 13.70
CA VAL A 362 5.17 21.00 15.06
C VAL A 362 6.61 21.37 15.72
N SER A 363 7.55 20.55 16.35
CA SER A 363 8.73 20.92 17.31
C SER A 363 9.77 21.99 16.96
N PRO A 364 9.63 22.65 15.88
CA PRO A 364 9.57 24.10 15.93
C PRO A 364 8.83 24.65 17.15
N PHE A 365 7.99 23.84 17.78
CA PHE A 365 7.31 23.99 19.05
C PHE A 365 7.88 23.10 20.22
N ILE A 366 9.10 22.49 20.16
CA ILE A 366 9.65 21.56 21.20
C ILE A 366 11.20 21.56 21.30
N PRO A 367 11.80 21.06 22.41
CA PRO A 367 13.25 21.08 22.62
C PRO A 367 14.12 20.19 21.70
N LYS A 368 15.38 20.60 21.54
CA LYS A 368 16.50 19.78 21.04
C LYS A 368 17.29 19.08 22.16
N SER A 369 16.89 19.22 23.42
CA SER A 369 17.69 18.80 24.56
C SER A 369 17.51 17.34 24.95
N THR A 370 16.43 16.71 24.50
CA THR A 370 15.73 15.89 25.49
C THR A 370 16.35 14.50 25.65
N THR A 371 16.50 14.13 26.93
CA THR A 371 17.74 13.48 27.35
C THR A 371 17.81 12.04 26.88
N GLN A 372 18.76 11.79 25.99
CA GLN A 372 18.69 10.90 24.82
C GLN A 372 17.71 9.69 24.80
N GLU A 373 17.49 8.88 25.86
CA GLU A 373 16.31 7.97 25.91
C GLU A 373 15.02 8.66 26.40
N ARG A 374 14.85 9.95 26.14
CA ARG A 374 13.52 10.39 25.71
C ARG A 374 13.11 9.58 24.50
N VAL A 375 14.04 9.38 23.57
CA VAL A 375 13.74 9.16 22.16
C VAL A 375 13.34 7.73 21.84
N SER A 376 12.16 7.34 22.34
CA SER A 376 11.39 6.15 21.96
C SER A 376 9.97 6.05 22.59
N LEU A 377 9.16 7.12 22.70
CA LEU A 377 7.73 6.99 23.09
C LEU A 377 6.68 7.62 22.14
N TYR A 378 6.67 8.91 21.83
CA TYR A 378 5.45 9.48 21.22
C TYR A 378 5.13 9.21 19.72
N LEU A 379 5.62 8.16 19.03
CA LEU A 379 5.25 7.95 17.60
C LEU A 379 4.84 6.56 17.05
N LYS A 380 4.34 5.49 17.71
CA LYS A 380 3.49 5.21 18.89
C LYS A 380 2.31 6.09 18.93
N VAL A 381 2.55 7.39 19.11
CA VAL A 381 1.48 8.25 19.51
C VAL A 381 0.89 9.19 18.45
N LEU A 382 1.56 9.93 17.54
CA LEU A 382 1.00 10.24 16.12
C LEU A 382 0.95 8.25 13.79
N VAL A 383 0.79 6.84 13.95
CA VAL A 383 1.16 5.51 13.44
C VAL A 383 0.06 4.57 13.88
N VAL A 384 -0.16 4.57 15.21
CA VAL A 384 -1.22 3.82 15.82
C VAL A 384 -2.52 4.55 15.51
N ILE A 385 -2.45 5.88 15.50
CA ILE A 385 -3.55 6.77 15.18
C ILE A 385 -3.45 7.20 13.69
N LEU A 386 -2.61 6.60 12.82
CA LEU A 386 -2.86 6.69 11.37
C LEU A 386 -4.18 6.11 10.98
N GLY A 387 -4.37 4.83 11.24
CA GLY A 387 -4.46 4.30 12.58
C GLY A 387 -5.66 4.84 13.42
N VAL A 388 -6.04 6.17 13.40
CA VAL A 388 -7.24 6.95 13.93
C VAL A 388 -7.77 8.39 13.35
N LEU A 389 -7.59 9.13 12.18
CA LEU A 389 -8.55 10.05 11.27
C LEU A 389 -8.45 9.67 9.73
N ALA A 390 -8.96 8.52 9.25
CA ALA A 390 -8.79 8.04 7.86
C ALA A 390 -9.25 6.62 7.49
N ILE A 391 -9.34 5.67 8.41
CA ILE A 391 -10.04 4.40 8.27
C ILE A 391 -11.51 4.72 7.98
N ALA A 392 -12.06 5.73 8.63
CA ALA A 392 -13.31 6.29 8.19
C ALA A 392 -13.05 7.32 7.07
N CYS A 393 -12.08 7.01 6.21
CA CYS A 393 -12.01 7.34 4.81
C CYS A 393 -11.90 6.07 3.93
N VAL A 394 -12.16 4.89 4.51
CA VAL A 394 -12.15 3.55 3.88
C VAL A 394 -13.55 2.97 3.80
N PHE A 395 -14.49 3.33 4.64
CA PHE A 395 -15.84 3.31 4.10
C PHE A 395 -15.92 4.46 3.04
N ILE A 396 -15.08 5.55 3.06
CA ILE A 396 -15.15 6.63 2.00
C ILE A 396 -14.99 6.06 0.59
N VAL A 397 -14.68 4.78 0.45
CA VAL A 397 -15.12 4.04 -0.72
C VAL A 397 -15.85 2.69 -0.35
N GLU A 398 -17.14 2.42 -0.76
CA GLU A 398 -18.09 1.42 -0.13
C GLU A 398 -19.11 0.48 -0.91
N LYS A 399 -20.00 0.92 -1.87
CA LYS A 399 -20.71 0.10 -2.95
C LYS A 399 -20.70 0.73 -4.39
N LEU A 400 -20.21 0.10 -5.49
CA LEU A 400 -20.39 0.50 -6.95
C LEU A 400 -19.58 -0.42 -7.97
N GLY A 401 -19.61 -0.20 -9.32
CA GLY A 401 -18.85 -0.95 -10.41
C GLY A 401 -18.16 -0.17 -11.61
N GLY A 402 -16.84 0.20 -11.56
CA GLY A 402 -15.87 1.49 -11.59
C GLY A 402 -14.95 2.30 -10.43
N LEU A 403 -13.82 2.10 -9.64
CA LEU A 403 -12.36 1.54 -9.54
C LEU A 403 -11.07 1.99 -10.41
N LEU A 404 -10.92 2.00 -11.78
CA LEU A 404 -10.20 2.75 -12.92
C LEU A 404 -10.69 4.09 -13.87
N ALA A 405 -11.52 5.25 -13.85
CA ALA A 405 -12.23 6.51 -13.09
C ALA A 405 -12.13 7.45 -11.63
N LEU A 406 -11.61 7.50 -10.27
CA LEU A 406 -10.86 6.83 -9.03
C LEU A 406 -9.65 7.75 -8.20
N THR A 407 -8.28 7.59 -7.60
CA THR A 407 -6.76 6.86 -7.52
C THR A 407 -5.42 6.92 -8.50
N PHE A 408 -5.21 6.24 -9.64
CA PHE A 408 -4.12 6.36 -10.66
C PHE A 408 -3.85 7.82 -11.15
N SER A 409 -4.64 8.28 -12.12
CA SER A 409 -4.43 9.42 -13.01
C SER A 409 -4.16 10.71 -12.30
N LEU A 410 -4.49 10.87 -11.02
CA LEU A 410 -4.19 12.07 -10.24
C LEU A 410 -2.69 12.20 -10.08
N LEU A 411 -1.81 11.43 -10.75
CA LEU A 411 -0.45 11.85 -11.14
C LEU A 411 -0.35 12.78 -12.35
N GLY A 412 -1.48 13.39 -12.65
CA GLY A 412 -1.58 14.80 -12.97
C GLY A 412 -2.53 15.62 -12.07
N ILE A 413 -2.66 15.37 -10.77
CA ILE A 413 -2.73 16.27 -9.52
C ILE A 413 -0.32 17.52 -8.17
N THR A 414 0.98 17.01 -8.11
CA THR A 414 2.23 17.36 -7.40
C THR A 414 3.39 16.46 -7.88
N GLY A 415 3.16 15.21 -8.33
CA GLY A 415 4.22 14.20 -8.41
C GLY A 415 5.11 14.16 -9.62
N GLY A 416 4.58 14.35 -10.81
CA GLY A 416 5.36 14.82 -11.94
C GLY A 416 5.94 16.19 -11.59
N PRO A 417 5.13 17.09 -10.97
CA PRO A 417 5.60 18.31 -10.30
C PRO A 417 6.70 18.12 -9.24
N LEU A 418 7.12 16.88 -9.01
CA LEU A 418 8.19 16.57 -8.12
C LEU A 418 9.23 15.58 -8.59
N LEU A 419 9.00 14.50 -9.35
CA LEU A 419 10.10 13.86 -10.11
C LEU A 419 10.85 14.92 -10.96
N GLY A 420 10.16 16.01 -11.30
CA GLY A 420 10.73 17.31 -11.60
C GLY A 420 11.70 17.82 -10.53
N LEU A 421 11.21 18.25 -9.35
CA LEU A 421 12.05 18.63 -8.19
C LEU A 421 13.17 17.64 -7.83
N PHE A 422 13.02 16.34 -8.12
CA PHE A 422 14.04 15.30 -8.05
C PHE A 422 15.11 15.46 -9.06
N SER A 423 14.74 15.36 -10.33
CA SER A 423 15.74 15.33 -11.38
C SER A 423 16.36 16.72 -11.54
N ILE A 424 15.63 17.81 -11.23
CA ILE A 424 16.08 19.19 -11.49
C ILE A 424 17.22 19.63 -10.58
N GLY A 425 17.15 19.45 -9.25
CA GLY A 425 18.26 19.86 -8.37
C GLY A 425 19.52 18.98 -8.50
N MET A 426 19.44 17.80 -9.15
CA MET A 426 20.62 16.99 -9.48
C MET A 426 21.21 17.27 -10.84
N LEU A 427 20.34 17.38 -11.84
CA LEU A 427 20.72 17.40 -13.25
C LEU A 427 20.84 18.83 -13.76
N ALA A 428 20.21 19.80 -13.08
CA ALA A 428 20.37 21.23 -13.28
C ALA A 428 21.07 21.90 -12.07
N PRO A 429 22.43 21.98 -12.06
CA PRO A 429 23.17 22.81 -11.10
C PRO A 429 22.83 24.31 -11.17
N THR A 430 22.15 24.77 -12.21
CA THR A 430 21.80 26.19 -12.45
C THR A 430 20.40 26.61 -11.98
N VAL A 431 19.64 25.74 -11.30
CA VAL A 431 18.29 26.06 -10.79
C VAL A 431 18.36 26.59 -9.37
N ASN A 432 17.46 27.49 -8.97
CA ASN A 432 17.40 28.07 -7.64
C ASN A 432 16.08 27.76 -6.91
N SER A 433 15.90 28.26 -5.69
CA SER A 433 14.73 27.95 -4.87
C SER A 433 13.41 28.44 -5.43
N LYS A 434 13.44 29.66 -5.99
CA LYS A 434 12.25 30.33 -6.49
C LYS A 434 11.79 29.61 -7.75
N GLY A 435 12.73 29.25 -8.63
CA GLY A 435 12.48 28.39 -9.78
C GLY A 435 11.95 27.01 -9.41
N ALA A 436 12.61 26.30 -8.48
CA ALA A 436 12.13 25.02 -8.00
C ALA A 436 10.70 25.11 -7.44
N LEU A 437 10.43 26.06 -6.53
CA LEU A 437 9.11 26.26 -5.94
C LEU A 437 8.03 26.55 -7.00
N CYS A 438 8.28 27.49 -7.90
CA CYS A 438 7.35 27.84 -8.98
C CYS A 438 7.13 26.68 -9.95
N GLY A 439 8.18 25.94 -10.32
CA GLY A 439 8.04 24.75 -11.16
C GLY A 439 7.18 23.67 -10.50
N GLY A 440 7.40 23.43 -9.20
CA GLY A 440 6.60 22.49 -8.41
C GLY A 440 5.13 22.90 -8.28
N ILE A 441 4.84 24.18 -8.01
CA ILE A 441 3.45 24.68 -7.86
C ILE A 441 2.73 24.77 -9.21
N THR A 442 3.36 25.33 -10.25
CA THR A 442 2.75 25.45 -11.59
C THR A 442 2.44 24.08 -12.16
N SER A 443 3.35 23.12 -12.01
CA SER A 443 3.10 21.77 -12.50
C SER A 443 1.96 21.10 -11.71
N LEU A 444 1.83 21.36 -10.39
CA LEU A 444 0.66 20.99 -9.57
C LEU A 444 -0.62 21.53 -10.21
N ILE A 445 -0.71 22.84 -10.45
CA ILE A 445 -1.94 23.44 -10.97
C ILE A 445 -2.25 22.95 -12.39
N VAL A 446 -1.25 22.98 -13.28
CA VAL A 446 -1.41 22.70 -14.71
C VAL A 446 -1.75 21.25 -14.97
N THR A 447 -0.98 20.30 -14.43
CA THR A 447 -1.43 18.92 -14.55
C THR A 447 -2.77 18.78 -13.84
N GLY A 448 -2.92 19.41 -12.67
CA GLY A 448 -4.07 19.26 -11.78
C GLY A 448 -5.43 19.39 -12.44
N TRP A 449 -5.52 20.39 -13.30
CA TRP A 449 -6.66 20.69 -14.14
C TRP A 449 -6.91 19.63 -15.25
N ILE A 450 -5.85 19.17 -15.93
CA ILE A 450 -5.93 18.12 -16.96
C ILE A 450 -6.62 16.86 -16.40
N ILE A 451 -6.27 16.45 -15.19
CA ILE A 451 -6.79 15.18 -14.67
C ILE A 451 -8.17 15.35 -14.05
N THR A 452 -8.47 16.47 -13.39
CA THR A 452 -9.83 16.74 -12.92
C THR A 452 -10.84 16.77 -14.07
N GLY A 453 -10.45 17.32 -15.23
CA GLY A 453 -11.25 17.20 -16.46
C GLY A 453 -11.41 15.73 -16.89
N SER A 454 -10.31 14.99 -16.93
CA SER A 454 -10.27 13.56 -17.26
C SER A 454 -11.20 12.67 -16.40
N LEU A 455 -11.24 12.77 -15.05
CA LEU A 455 -12.27 12.03 -14.28
C LEU A 455 -13.69 12.51 -14.52
N TRP A 456 -13.89 13.79 -14.84
CA TRP A 456 -15.23 14.35 -14.99
C TRP A 456 -15.91 13.83 -16.26
N TYR A 457 -15.19 13.82 -17.38
CA TYR A 457 -15.68 13.20 -18.60
C TYR A 457 -15.77 11.66 -18.47
N LYS A 458 -14.84 10.97 -17.76
CA LYS A 458 -14.95 9.51 -17.46
C LYS A 458 -16.13 9.16 -16.56
N MET A 459 -16.59 10.11 -15.75
CA MET A 459 -17.77 9.92 -14.90
C MET A 459 -19.04 9.87 -15.73
N LYS A 460 -19.13 10.69 -16.78
CA LYS A 460 -20.30 10.88 -17.63
C LYS A 460 -20.54 9.80 -18.69
N GLY A 461 -19.70 8.77 -18.76
CA GLY A 461 -19.77 7.76 -19.83
C GLY A 461 -19.29 8.26 -21.20
N ILE A 462 -19.06 9.56 -21.36
CA ILE A 462 -18.46 10.18 -22.55
C ILE A 462 -17.15 9.46 -22.88
N ILE A 463 -16.17 9.48 -21.95
CA ILE A 463 -14.89 8.83 -22.21
C ILE A 463 -14.79 7.38 -21.65
N THR A 464 -14.79 6.42 -22.58
CA THR A 464 -14.78 4.94 -22.45
C THR A 464 -13.73 4.33 -23.41
N TYR A 465 -13.50 3.00 -23.43
CA TYR A 465 -12.51 2.36 -24.33
C TYR A 465 -12.97 1.10 -25.06
N PRO A 466 -12.38 0.84 -26.24
CA PRO A 466 -12.34 -0.50 -26.81
C PRO A 466 -11.62 -1.48 -25.88
N THR A 467 -12.31 -2.56 -25.54
CA THR A 467 -11.72 -3.76 -24.92
C THR A 467 -11.54 -4.84 -25.98
N LEU A 468 -10.61 -5.78 -25.78
CA LEU A 468 -10.45 -6.93 -26.67
C LEU A 468 -11.68 -7.84 -26.61
N LEU A 469 -11.96 -8.53 -27.72
CA LEU A 469 -13.17 -9.34 -27.90
C LEU A 469 -13.26 -10.49 -26.90
N VAL A 470 -14.47 -10.72 -26.41
CA VAL A 470 -14.89 -11.78 -25.48
C VAL A 470 -16.23 -12.33 -25.96
N PHE A 471 -16.53 -13.61 -25.69
CA PHE A 471 -17.72 -14.28 -26.24
C PHE A 471 -18.64 -14.83 -25.15
N THR A 472 -19.93 -14.98 -25.48
CA THR A 472 -20.98 -15.50 -24.58
C THR A 472 -21.75 -16.68 -25.18
N HIS A 473 -21.35 -17.16 -26.36
CA HIS A 473 -22.07 -18.20 -27.12
C HIS A 473 -22.01 -19.61 -26.49
N GLY A 474 -21.10 -19.86 -25.55
CA GLY A 474 -20.96 -21.12 -24.82
C GLY A 474 -21.73 -21.20 -23.49
N CYS A 475 -22.56 -20.21 -23.17
CA CYS A 475 -23.32 -20.17 -21.91
C CYS A 475 -24.68 -20.91 -22.02
N ASN A 476 -25.08 -21.66 -20.98
CA ASN A 476 -26.29 -22.50 -20.98
C ASN A 476 -27.61 -21.73 -21.19
N GLU A 477 -28.58 -22.34 -21.90
CA GLU A 477 -29.83 -21.68 -22.31
C GLU A 477 -30.76 -21.21 -21.19
N THR A 478 -30.66 -21.76 -19.97
CA THR A 478 -31.36 -21.22 -18.80
C THR A 478 -30.94 -19.79 -18.44
N ILE A 479 -29.85 -19.28 -19.02
CA ILE A 479 -29.44 -17.86 -18.96
C ILE A 479 -29.96 -17.11 -20.20
N LEU A 480 -30.02 -17.75 -21.38
CA LEU A 480 -30.48 -17.14 -22.64
C LEU A 480 -31.97 -16.76 -22.66
N THR A 481 -32.80 -17.29 -21.76
CA THR A 481 -34.20 -16.86 -21.62
C THR A 481 -34.38 -15.44 -21.08
N MET A 482 -33.33 -14.78 -20.58
CA MET A 482 -33.31 -13.31 -20.36
C MET A 482 -32.68 -12.51 -21.53
N ILE A 483 -32.21 -13.19 -22.59
CA ILE A 483 -31.35 -12.62 -23.64
C ILE A 483 -32.04 -12.58 -25.02
N ASN A 484 -33.12 -13.33 -25.24
CA ASN A 484 -33.81 -13.41 -26.54
C ASN A 484 -34.69 -12.17 -26.86
N VAL A 485 -34.21 -11.00 -26.43
CA VAL A 485 -34.80 -9.66 -26.54
C VAL A 485 -33.63 -8.71 -26.79
N THR A 486 -33.67 -7.92 -27.88
CA THR A 486 -32.58 -7.00 -28.32
C THR A 486 -31.45 -7.61 -29.17
N PHE A 487 -31.78 -8.51 -30.12
CA PHE A 487 -31.00 -8.63 -31.36
C PHE A 487 -31.87 -8.22 -32.56
N GLY A 488 -31.47 -7.16 -33.25
CA GLY A 488 -32.11 -6.64 -34.46
C GLY A 488 -31.05 -6.20 -35.46
N ASN A 489 -31.10 -6.77 -36.66
CA ASN A 489 -30.01 -6.77 -37.65
C ASN A 489 -29.44 -5.37 -37.97
N GLN A 490 -28.11 -5.25 -37.94
CA GLN A 490 -27.42 -4.25 -38.74
C GLN A 490 -27.33 -4.72 -40.19
N SER A 491 -27.78 -3.89 -41.14
CA SER A 491 -27.28 -3.92 -42.52
C SER A 491 -27.51 -2.58 -43.22
N ASN A 492 -26.44 -2.06 -43.83
CA ASN A 492 -26.41 -1.03 -44.88
C ASN A 492 -27.03 0.36 -44.60
N ALA A 493 -26.16 1.34 -44.36
CA ALA A 493 -26.21 2.63 -45.08
C ALA A 493 -24.80 3.27 -45.11
N ASN A 494 -24.38 3.77 -46.28
CA ASN A 494 -23.22 4.65 -46.40
C ASN A 494 -23.67 6.12 -46.33
N MET A 495 -22.74 7.00 -45.94
CA MET A 495 -22.69 8.44 -46.26
C MET A 495 -24.00 9.25 -46.20
N ASN A 496 -24.04 10.21 -45.28
CA ASN A 496 -24.08 11.61 -45.68
C ASN A 496 -23.54 12.51 -44.55
N ASP A 497 -22.77 13.52 -44.93
CA ASP A 497 -22.37 14.58 -44.01
C ASP A 497 -23.61 15.42 -43.62
N ASN A 498 -23.74 15.77 -42.33
CA ASN A 498 -23.61 17.15 -41.86
C ASN A 498 -23.82 17.24 -40.34
N ALA A 499 -23.00 18.07 -39.70
CA ALA A 499 -22.75 18.20 -38.28
C ALA A 499 -23.92 18.02 -37.28
N THR A 500 -23.65 17.28 -36.20
CA THR A 500 -23.98 17.75 -34.85
C THR A 500 -22.70 17.92 -34.05
N GLU A 501 -22.40 19.14 -33.62
CA GLU A 501 -21.22 19.46 -32.81
C GLU A 501 -21.41 19.02 -31.34
N GLN A 502 -21.33 17.71 -31.09
CA GLN A 502 -21.09 17.23 -29.73
C GLN A 502 -19.65 17.60 -29.33
N ASN A 503 -19.50 18.60 -28.46
CA ASN A 503 -18.21 19.12 -27.99
C ASN A 503 -17.26 18.00 -27.53
N GLU A 504 -16.25 17.68 -28.35
CA GLU A 504 -15.23 16.69 -27.98
C GLU A 504 -14.47 17.16 -26.71
N PRO A 505 -14.18 16.25 -25.77
CA PRO A 505 -13.29 16.56 -24.65
C PRO A 505 -11.92 16.98 -25.19
N LEU A 506 -11.45 18.15 -24.72
CA LEU A 506 -10.13 18.72 -25.03
C LEU A 506 -9.06 17.61 -24.99
N ILE A 507 -8.17 17.55 -25.99
CA ILE A 507 -7.21 16.43 -26.15
C ILE A 507 -6.39 16.12 -24.88
N LEU A 508 -6.12 17.15 -24.06
CA LEU A 508 -5.50 17.03 -22.74
C LEU A 508 -6.26 16.07 -21.79
N TYR A 509 -7.59 16.10 -21.78
CA TYR A 509 -8.48 15.21 -21.01
C TYR A 509 -8.69 13.83 -21.67
N ARG A 510 -8.02 13.59 -22.81
CA ARG A 510 -7.95 12.31 -23.52
C ARG A 510 -6.56 11.71 -23.51
N ILE A 511 -5.56 12.39 -22.94
CA ILE A 511 -4.18 11.90 -22.87
C ILE A 511 -4.19 10.59 -22.11
N SER A 512 -3.83 9.50 -22.78
CA SER A 512 -3.47 8.22 -22.18
C SER A 512 -2.61 8.56 -21.01
N PHE A 513 -3.19 8.29 -19.85
CA PHE A 513 -2.70 8.78 -18.59
C PHE A 513 -1.20 8.63 -18.43
N TYR A 514 -0.60 7.60 -19.06
CA TYR A 514 0.82 7.33 -19.32
C TYR A 514 1.78 8.51 -19.53
N TRP A 515 1.29 9.71 -19.76
CA TRP A 515 2.13 10.90 -19.86
C TRP A 515 2.13 11.82 -18.63
N PHE A 516 1.14 11.79 -17.73
CA PHE A 516 1.00 12.75 -16.63
C PHE A 516 2.21 12.94 -15.67
N VAL A 517 2.97 11.90 -15.30
CA VAL A 517 4.26 12.07 -14.59
C VAL A 517 5.21 12.87 -15.47
N GLY A 518 5.43 12.40 -16.70
CA GLY A 518 6.39 12.98 -17.64
C GLY A 518 6.06 14.43 -17.92
N ILE A 519 4.79 14.73 -18.23
CA ILE A 519 4.24 16.08 -18.37
C ILE A 519 4.57 16.92 -17.13
N GLY A 520 4.29 16.40 -15.94
CA GLY A 520 4.59 17.13 -14.70
C GLY A 520 6.09 17.38 -14.48
N VAL A 521 6.95 16.40 -14.80
CA VAL A 521 8.42 16.53 -14.74
C VAL A 521 8.88 17.61 -15.71
N CYS A 522 8.40 17.55 -16.94
CA CYS A 522 8.69 18.53 -18.00
C CYS A 522 8.27 19.95 -17.59
N ILE A 523 7.10 20.14 -16.96
CA ILE A 523 6.67 21.47 -16.49
C ILE A 523 7.61 22.00 -15.39
N VAL A 524 8.07 21.16 -14.45
CA VAL A 524 9.05 21.61 -13.43
C VAL A 524 10.38 21.96 -14.06
N PHE A 525 10.86 21.19 -15.04
CA PHE A 525 12.10 21.51 -15.76
C PHE A 525 11.95 22.82 -16.53
N ALA A 526 10.88 22.98 -17.32
CA ALA A 526 10.64 24.18 -18.09
C ALA A 526 10.49 25.42 -17.19
N VAL A 527 9.50 25.43 -16.29
CA VAL A 527 9.21 26.57 -15.40
C VAL A 527 10.37 26.78 -14.42
N GLY A 528 10.97 25.72 -13.89
CA GLY A 528 12.04 25.80 -12.91
C GLY A 528 13.34 26.35 -13.48
N ILE A 529 13.72 25.99 -14.70
CA ILE A 529 14.88 26.58 -15.39
C ILE A 529 14.58 28.03 -15.79
N ILE A 530 13.40 28.31 -16.37
CA ILE A 530 13.00 29.66 -16.79
C ILE A 530 12.98 30.63 -15.60
N VAL A 531 12.29 30.30 -14.51
CA VAL A 531 12.20 31.17 -13.34
C VAL A 531 13.55 31.31 -12.63
N SER A 532 14.41 30.28 -12.64
CA SER A 532 15.77 30.40 -12.09
C SER A 532 16.67 31.33 -12.91
N TYR A 533 16.47 31.40 -14.23
CA TYR A 533 17.20 32.35 -15.08
C TYR A 533 16.86 33.82 -14.76
N PHE A 534 15.63 34.08 -14.30
CA PHE A 534 15.15 35.43 -13.95
C PHE A 534 15.18 35.74 -12.45
N THR A 535 15.80 34.91 -11.62
CA THR A 535 15.87 35.15 -10.16
C THR A 535 17.22 34.80 -9.56
N GLU A 536 17.60 35.50 -8.49
CA GLU A 536 18.89 35.27 -7.81
C GLU A 536 18.88 34.00 -6.94
N ASP A 537 20.04 33.34 -6.86
CA ASP A 537 20.30 32.19 -6.00
C ASP A 537 20.20 32.55 -4.50
N ASP A 538 19.39 31.83 -3.74
CA ASP A 538 19.25 32.09 -2.30
C ASP A 538 20.51 31.70 -1.51
N LYS A 539 21.27 30.69 -1.95
CA LYS A 539 22.34 30.04 -1.17
C LYS A 539 23.38 29.29 -2.06
N PRO A 540 24.63 29.04 -1.57
CA PRO A 540 25.77 28.67 -2.44
C PRO A 540 25.91 27.17 -2.77
N LEU A 541 26.18 26.90 -4.04
CA LEU A 541 26.44 25.58 -4.63
C LEU A 541 27.55 24.79 -3.89
N ASN A 542 27.30 23.52 -3.54
CA ASN A 542 28.29 22.58 -2.98
C ASN A 542 28.18 21.24 -3.76
N ARG A 543 29.23 20.39 -3.72
CA ARG A 543 29.49 19.34 -4.73
C ARG A 543 28.88 17.99 -4.43
N ASP A 544 28.82 17.63 -3.16
CA ASP A 544 28.39 16.29 -2.74
C ASP A 544 26.92 16.01 -3.07
N CYS A 545 26.23 17.04 -3.57
CA CYS A 545 24.91 16.99 -4.11
C CYS A 545 24.88 16.40 -5.49
N ILE A 546 25.38 17.14 -6.48
CA ILE A 546 25.15 16.86 -7.89
C ILE A 546 25.44 15.39 -8.12
N SER A 547 24.54 14.72 -8.82
CA SER A 547 24.68 13.31 -9.11
C SER A 547 26.08 13.02 -9.68
N PRO A 548 26.79 11.95 -9.28
CA PRO A 548 28.12 11.67 -9.83
C PRO A 548 28.10 11.53 -11.36
N VAL A 549 26.92 11.23 -11.94
CA VAL A 549 26.65 11.21 -13.37
C VAL A 549 26.78 12.60 -14.04
N VAL A 550 26.63 13.69 -13.31
CA VAL A 550 26.67 15.09 -13.80
C VAL A 550 27.61 16.02 -13.01
N GLN A 551 28.38 15.52 -12.03
CA GLN A 551 29.41 16.32 -11.34
C GLN A 551 30.46 16.89 -12.32
N PHE A 552 30.64 16.26 -13.49
CA PHE A 552 31.48 16.75 -14.58
C PHE A 552 31.01 18.08 -15.23
N LEU A 553 29.75 18.50 -14.99
CA LEU A 553 29.21 19.79 -15.45
C LEU A 553 29.56 20.96 -14.51
N LEU A 554 30.07 20.67 -13.31
CA LEU A 554 30.57 21.69 -12.40
C LEU A 554 31.96 22.15 -12.87
N LYS A 555 32.24 23.45 -12.80
CA LYS A 555 33.61 23.94 -12.90
C LYS A 555 34.46 23.22 -11.84
N GLN A 556 35.68 22.80 -12.20
CA GLN A 556 36.71 22.54 -11.20
C GLN A 556 37.15 23.88 -10.60
N ASP A 557 37.48 23.89 -9.32
CA ASP A 557 38.19 25.02 -8.71
C ASP A 557 39.67 24.91 -9.10
N GLU A 558 40.35 26.03 -9.30
CA GLU A 558 41.69 26.05 -9.92
C GLU A 558 42.82 25.65 -8.96
N ASP A 559 42.49 25.33 -7.70
CA ASP A 559 43.43 25.20 -6.57
C ASP A 559 43.86 23.77 -6.19
N GLU A 560 43.36 22.69 -6.81
CA GLU A 560 43.84 21.31 -6.55
C GLU A 560 44.48 20.64 -7.79
N PRO A 561 45.79 20.30 -7.77
CA PRO A 561 46.46 19.67 -8.90
C PRO A 561 46.08 18.18 -9.03
N PRO A 562 45.63 17.72 -10.22
CA PRO A 562 45.20 16.33 -10.41
C PRO A 562 46.39 15.35 -10.42
N LYS A 563 46.37 14.38 -9.51
CA LYS A 563 47.28 13.22 -9.56
C LYS A 563 46.86 12.27 -10.68
N TYR A 564 47.77 12.02 -11.63
CA TYR A 564 47.61 11.01 -12.67
C TYR A 564 48.71 9.95 -12.56
N ASP A 565 48.34 8.70 -12.29
CA ASP A 565 49.31 7.59 -12.14
C ASP A 565 50.02 7.20 -13.45
N THR A 566 49.54 7.66 -14.61
CA THR A 566 50.10 7.32 -15.93
C THR A 566 49.80 8.40 -16.99
N ILE A 567 50.83 8.80 -17.74
CA ILE A 567 50.79 9.82 -18.80
C ILE A 567 49.79 9.46 -19.92
N GLU A 568 49.57 8.17 -20.18
CA GLU A 568 48.70 7.70 -21.26
C GLU A 568 47.21 8.02 -21.03
N LYS A 569 46.75 8.02 -19.77
CA LYS A 569 45.39 8.45 -19.40
C LYS A 569 45.19 9.95 -19.63
N ALA A 570 46.21 10.77 -19.36
CA ALA A 570 46.15 12.20 -19.62
C ALA A 570 45.97 12.48 -21.12
N LYS A 571 46.76 11.83 -21.99
CA LYS A 571 46.62 11.99 -23.46
C LYS A 571 45.23 11.63 -23.98
N ARG A 572 44.65 10.49 -23.57
CA ARG A 572 43.27 10.11 -24.00
C ARG A 572 42.22 11.15 -23.57
N THR A 573 42.38 11.73 -22.38
CA THR A 573 41.44 12.73 -21.84
C THR A 573 41.49 14.05 -22.61
N VAL A 574 42.70 14.55 -22.93
CA VAL A 574 42.86 15.79 -23.70
C VAL A 574 42.28 15.68 -25.12
N THR A 575 42.49 14.56 -25.82
CA THR A 575 41.91 14.33 -27.15
C THR A 575 40.37 14.32 -27.12
N PHE A 576 39.77 13.82 -26.04
CA PHE A 576 38.31 13.79 -25.88
C PHE A 576 37.71 15.18 -25.65
N TYR A 577 38.36 16.04 -24.87
CA TYR A 577 37.92 17.43 -24.66
C TYR A 577 37.96 18.28 -25.94
N SER A 578 38.98 18.08 -26.79
CA SER A 578 39.07 18.73 -28.11
C SER A 578 37.82 18.47 -28.97
N PHE A 579 37.34 17.22 -28.99
CA PHE A 579 36.17 16.81 -29.77
C PHE A 579 34.85 17.45 -29.31
N ILE A 580 34.70 17.73 -28.01
CA ILE A 580 33.46 18.25 -27.42
C ILE A 580 33.28 19.75 -27.69
N SER A 581 34.37 20.53 -27.71
CA SER A 581 34.35 21.98 -27.93
C SER A 581 33.53 22.38 -29.17
N ASN A 582 33.71 21.62 -30.27
CA ASN A 582 33.19 21.95 -31.59
C ASN A 582 31.66 21.83 -31.75
N ARG A 583 30.94 21.23 -30.78
CA ARG A 583 29.46 21.09 -30.84
C ARG A 583 28.67 22.25 -30.23
N ARG A 584 29.33 23.20 -29.56
CA ARG A 584 28.64 24.23 -28.74
C ARG A 584 27.82 25.26 -29.56
N SER A 585 28.06 25.36 -30.87
CA SER A 585 27.46 26.36 -31.76
C SER A 585 25.99 26.10 -32.14
N TYR A 586 25.52 24.84 -32.08
CA TYR A 586 24.20 24.49 -32.63
C TYR A 586 22.99 24.92 -31.78
N TYR A 587 23.14 25.03 -30.46
CA TYR A 587 22.01 25.27 -29.55
C TYR A 587 21.39 26.67 -29.66
N THR A 588 22.18 27.69 -30.03
CA THR A 588 21.73 29.09 -30.04
C THR A 588 20.70 29.38 -31.14
N ARG A 589 20.63 28.54 -32.19
CA ARG A 589 19.81 28.81 -33.38
C ARG A 589 18.33 28.43 -33.20
N PHE A 590 18.06 27.35 -32.46
CA PHE A 590 16.70 26.80 -32.26
C PHE A 590 15.76 27.71 -31.45
N ILE A 591 16.31 28.60 -30.62
CA ILE A 591 15.52 29.48 -29.73
C ILE A 591 14.90 30.66 -30.50
N TYR A 592 15.41 31.00 -31.69
CA TYR A 592 14.96 32.19 -32.42
C TYR A 592 13.62 31.99 -33.15
N ASP A 593 13.36 30.79 -33.67
CA ASP A 593 12.20 30.50 -34.53
C ASP A 593 10.86 30.43 -33.75
N LEU A 594 10.92 30.13 -32.45
CA LEU A 594 9.75 30.00 -31.57
C LEU A 594 9.01 31.32 -31.27
N ARG A 595 9.58 32.47 -31.65
CA ARG A 595 9.04 33.80 -31.33
C ARG A 595 7.83 34.22 -32.19
N THR A 596 7.64 33.59 -33.35
CA THR A 596 6.78 34.13 -34.43
C THR A 596 5.32 33.65 -34.38
N TYR A 597 5.03 32.56 -33.65
CA TYR A 597 3.78 31.80 -33.84
C TYR A 597 2.59 32.23 -32.96
N PHE A 598 2.77 33.20 -32.06
CA PHE A 598 1.84 33.42 -30.92
C PHE A 598 0.99 34.72 -31.00
N TYR A 599 0.78 35.28 -32.19
CA TYR A 599 0.25 36.65 -32.36
C TYR A 599 -1.15 36.79 -32.99
N HIS A 600 -1.91 35.70 -33.23
CA HIS A 600 -3.26 35.80 -33.82
C HIS A 600 -4.30 34.90 -33.14
N SER A 601 -5.12 35.51 -32.27
CA SER A 601 -6.45 35.06 -31.85
C SER A 601 -7.11 36.13 -30.97
N PHE A 602 -8.24 36.74 -31.41
CA PHE A 602 -9.42 37.09 -30.58
C PHE A 602 -10.44 37.98 -31.34
N THR A 603 -11.70 37.54 -31.38
CA THR A 603 -13.02 38.23 -31.60
C THR A 603 -14.03 37.13 -32.01
N PHE A 604 -15.36 37.21 -31.84
CA PHE A 604 -16.27 38.30 -31.44
C PHE A 604 -17.38 37.77 -30.47
N LEU A 605 -18.47 38.52 -30.25
CA LEU A 605 -19.53 38.29 -29.23
C LEU A 605 -20.97 38.21 -29.82
N ASP A 606 -21.94 37.92 -28.93
CA ASP A 606 -23.40 38.15 -28.99
C ASP A 606 -24.36 37.32 -29.90
N SER A 607 -25.38 36.67 -29.29
CA SER A 607 -26.81 37.10 -29.39
C SER A 607 -27.90 36.14 -28.81
N ILE A 608 -28.42 36.51 -27.63
CA ILE A 608 -29.85 36.57 -27.16
C ILE A 608 -31.00 35.76 -27.83
N SER A 609 -31.83 35.08 -27.01
CA SER A 609 -33.34 34.93 -26.99
C SER A 609 -33.98 33.50 -26.92
N PRO A 610 -35.22 33.33 -26.37
CA PRO A 610 -35.70 32.03 -25.82
C PRO A 610 -37.18 31.59 -26.16
N PHE A 611 -37.64 30.49 -25.50
CA PHE A 611 -39.02 29.96 -25.32
C PHE A 611 -39.77 29.23 -26.47
N LYS A 612 -40.28 28.02 -26.16
CA LYS A 612 -41.75 27.81 -25.93
C LYS A 612 -42.11 26.47 -25.25
N ILE A 613 -43.37 26.37 -24.84
CA ILE A 613 -44.06 25.28 -24.10
C ILE A 613 -45.22 24.77 -24.96
N ILE A 614 -45.65 23.49 -24.82
CA ILE A 614 -47.03 23.03 -25.10
C ILE A 614 -47.35 21.71 -24.33
N TYR A 615 -48.64 21.39 -24.19
CA TYR A 615 -49.25 20.38 -23.29
C TYR A 615 -49.79 19.12 -24.01
N PHE A 616 -50.34 18.17 -23.22
CA PHE A 616 -51.48 17.23 -23.42
C PHE A 616 -51.16 15.72 -23.28
N GLU A 617 -52.08 14.81 -22.91
CA GLU A 617 -53.11 14.74 -21.84
C GLU A 617 -53.71 13.30 -21.74
N GLY A 618 -54.29 12.93 -20.57
CA GLY A 618 -55.13 11.73 -20.36
C GLY A 618 -54.39 10.39 -20.10
N SER A 619 -54.94 9.30 -19.56
CA SER A 619 -56.14 8.92 -18.76
C SER A 619 -56.53 7.46 -19.15
N ALA A 620 -57.09 6.56 -18.32
CA ALA A 620 -57.14 6.38 -16.86
C ALA A 620 -57.69 4.97 -16.51
N THR A 621 -57.48 4.45 -15.28
CA THR A 621 -58.13 3.25 -14.68
C THR A 621 -57.78 1.88 -15.31
N SER A 622 -57.87 0.69 -14.68
CA SER A 622 -58.04 0.20 -13.28
C SER A 622 -57.25 -1.15 -13.17
N SER A 623 -57.02 -1.85 -12.04
CA SER A 623 -57.75 -1.98 -10.77
C SER A 623 -56.80 -2.43 -9.64
N LEU A 624 -57.10 -2.09 -8.37
CA LEU A 624 -56.13 -2.15 -7.27
C LEU A 624 -56.18 -3.43 -6.40
N THR A 625 -57.19 -4.29 -6.58
CA THR A 625 -57.55 -5.35 -5.62
C THR A 625 -56.72 -6.63 -5.69
N ASN A 626 -56.14 -6.98 -6.85
CA ASN A 626 -55.40 -8.25 -7.02
C ASN A 626 -53.96 -8.21 -6.48
N VAL A 627 -53.40 -7.02 -6.25
CA VAL A 627 -52.00 -6.86 -5.78
C VAL A 627 -51.85 -7.27 -4.32
N ILE A 628 -52.86 -6.99 -3.49
CA ILE A 628 -52.78 -7.11 -2.03
C ILE A 628 -52.80 -8.57 -1.55
N LEU A 629 -53.56 -9.44 -2.21
CA LEU A 629 -53.73 -10.83 -1.75
C LEU A 629 -52.49 -11.71 -2.03
N THR A 630 -51.84 -11.50 -3.17
CA THR A 630 -50.65 -12.28 -3.60
C THR A 630 -49.44 -12.02 -2.71
N TYR A 631 -49.30 -10.80 -2.20
CA TYR A 631 -48.16 -10.37 -1.38
C TYR A 631 -48.09 -11.10 -0.03
N ILE A 632 -49.25 -11.43 0.56
CA ILE A 632 -49.35 -12.06 1.89
C ILE A 632 -48.87 -13.52 1.86
N THR A 633 -49.03 -14.22 0.74
CA THR A 633 -48.63 -15.63 0.59
C THR A 633 -47.12 -15.78 0.37
N ALA A 634 -46.50 -14.86 -0.37
CA ALA A 634 -45.07 -14.92 -0.72
C ALA A 634 -44.15 -14.79 0.51
N VAL A 635 -44.55 -13.99 1.51
CA VAL A 635 -43.76 -13.74 2.73
C VAL A 635 -43.54 -15.00 3.57
N LYS A 636 -44.43 -16.00 3.48
CA LYS A 636 -44.40 -17.20 4.35
C LYS A 636 -43.54 -18.37 3.88
N ILE A 637 -42.90 -18.27 2.71
CA ILE A 637 -42.08 -19.36 2.12
C ILE A 637 -40.57 -19.05 2.18
N LEU A 638 -40.18 -17.83 2.60
CA LEU A 638 -38.78 -17.37 2.67
C LEU A 638 -38.03 -17.76 3.96
N GLU A 639 -38.66 -18.43 4.92
CA GLU A 639 -38.05 -18.79 6.22
C GLU A 639 -37.48 -20.23 6.27
N MET A 640 -36.53 -20.56 5.39
CA MET A 640 -35.78 -21.83 5.41
C MET A 640 -34.42 -21.70 4.66
N GLN A 641 -33.24 -21.81 5.28
CA GLN A 641 -32.88 -21.76 6.70
C GLN A 641 -31.68 -20.81 6.84
N VAL A 642 -31.82 -19.69 7.54
CA VAL A 642 -30.66 -18.87 7.94
C VAL A 642 -30.30 -19.26 9.37
N ALA A 643 -29.15 -19.92 9.55
CA ALA A 643 -28.70 -20.31 10.88
C ALA A 643 -28.32 -19.07 11.70
N THR A 644 -28.90 -18.94 12.89
CA THR A 644 -28.72 -17.78 13.78
C THR A 644 -27.63 -18.02 14.82
N PHE A 645 -26.93 -16.97 15.21
CA PHE A 645 -25.91 -16.98 16.27
C PHE A 645 -26.50 -17.51 17.59
N THR A 646 -25.86 -18.51 18.20
CA THR A 646 -26.39 -19.18 19.39
C THR A 646 -26.03 -18.44 20.68
N TRP A 647 -26.70 -18.78 21.78
CA TRP A 647 -26.38 -18.22 23.10
C TRP A 647 -24.94 -18.53 23.57
N LEU A 648 -24.37 -19.65 23.14
CA LEU A 648 -22.96 -19.98 23.36
C LEU A 648 -22.01 -19.08 22.56
N ASP A 649 -22.42 -18.69 21.35
CA ASP A 649 -21.63 -17.78 20.52
C ASP A 649 -21.58 -16.38 21.13
N TYR A 650 -22.74 -15.87 21.58
CA TYR A 650 -22.82 -14.64 22.37
C TYR A 650 -22.05 -14.73 23.70
N PHE A 651 -21.98 -15.90 24.35
CA PHE A 651 -21.26 -16.08 25.60
C PHE A 651 -19.74 -15.91 25.43
N PHE A 652 -19.10 -16.61 24.50
CA PHE A 652 -17.66 -16.44 24.26
C PHE A 652 -17.31 -15.00 23.86
N PHE A 653 -18.17 -14.40 23.05
CA PHE A 653 -18.08 -13.02 22.61
C PHE A 653 -18.13 -12.01 23.75
N ALA A 654 -19.14 -12.12 24.63
CA ALA A 654 -19.27 -11.27 25.80
C ALA A 654 -18.12 -11.49 26.81
N LEU A 655 -17.72 -12.74 27.03
CA LEU A 655 -16.61 -13.11 27.93
C LEU A 655 -15.29 -12.44 27.51
N MET A 656 -15.00 -12.40 26.21
CA MET A 656 -13.84 -11.71 25.66
C MET A 656 -13.91 -10.20 25.93
N LEU A 657 -15.03 -9.53 25.62
CA LEU A 657 -15.22 -8.09 25.88
C LEU A 657 -15.07 -7.75 27.37
N ILE A 658 -15.70 -8.54 28.24
CA ILE A 658 -15.68 -8.38 29.69
C ILE A 658 -14.26 -8.60 30.23
N SER A 659 -13.51 -9.57 29.72
CA SER A 659 -12.13 -9.82 30.16
C SER A 659 -11.21 -8.61 29.90
N SER A 660 -11.31 -7.98 28.72
CA SER A 660 -10.54 -6.77 28.41
C SER A 660 -10.98 -5.57 29.24
N ALA A 661 -12.30 -5.40 29.46
CA ALA A 661 -12.84 -4.37 30.34
C ALA A 661 -12.32 -4.48 31.78
N LEU A 662 -12.33 -5.69 32.35
CA LEU A 662 -11.87 -5.97 33.71
C LEU A 662 -10.36 -5.73 33.89
N VAL A 663 -9.53 -6.01 32.88
CA VAL A 663 -8.10 -5.67 32.92
C VAL A 663 -7.88 -4.15 32.95
N GLY A 664 -8.68 -3.38 32.20
CA GLY A 664 -8.69 -1.91 32.29
C GLY A 664 -9.08 -1.40 33.68
N VAL A 665 -10.14 -1.97 34.27
CA VAL A 665 -10.59 -1.64 35.63
C VAL A 665 -9.52 -1.98 36.68
N TYR A 666 -8.87 -3.14 36.56
CA TYR A 666 -7.79 -3.55 37.48
C TYR A 666 -6.62 -2.56 37.49
N TYR A 667 -6.12 -2.16 36.31
CA TYR A 667 -5.02 -1.18 36.23
C TYR A 667 -5.46 0.27 36.49
N GLY A 668 -6.75 0.61 36.31
CA GLY A 668 -7.28 1.93 36.65
C GLY A 668 -7.53 2.14 38.14
N PHE A 669 -8.03 1.12 38.85
CA PHE A 669 -8.47 1.26 40.25
C PHE A 669 -7.55 0.56 41.27
N VAL A 670 -6.92 -0.57 40.93
CA VAL A 670 -6.09 -1.37 41.85
C VAL A 670 -4.60 -1.04 41.71
N GLN A 671 -4.06 -0.99 40.49
CA GLN A 671 -2.66 -0.60 40.22
C GLN A 671 -2.54 0.77 39.52
N LYS A 672 -3.03 1.81 40.20
CA LYS A 672 -3.18 3.19 39.70
C LYS A 672 -1.93 3.75 39.01
N GLN A 673 -2.16 4.43 37.89
CA GLN A 673 -1.15 4.99 36.99
C GLN A 673 -0.92 6.48 37.31
N ASN A 674 -0.14 6.78 38.36
CA ASN A 674 -0.06 8.14 38.92
C ASN A 674 0.85 9.13 38.16
N THR A 675 1.56 8.70 37.12
CA THR A 675 2.52 9.54 36.38
C THR A 675 2.37 9.35 34.87
N ALA A 676 2.82 10.34 34.08
CA ALA A 676 2.90 10.22 32.63
C ALA A 676 3.75 9.00 32.21
N ASP A 677 4.89 8.77 32.85
CA ASP A 677 5.75 7.60 32.61
C ASP A 677 5.07 6.26 32.98
N ASP A 678 4.21 6.22 34.00
CA ASP A 678 3.43 5.01 34.31
C ASP A 678 2.34 4.76 33.27
N TYR A 679 1.58 5.80 32.93
CA TYR A 679 0.48 5.71 31.97
C TYR A 679 0.95 5.46 30.53
N LEU A 680 2.14 5.97 30.16
CA LEU A 680 2.67 6.00 28.80
C LEU A 680 3.89 5.11 28.58
N LEU A 681 4.72 4.81 29.59
CA LEU A 681 5.86 3.88 29.49
C LEU A 681 5.67 2.62 30.35
N GLY A 682 4.55 2.48 31.05
CA GLY A 682 4.36 1.36 31.98
C GLY A 682 5.41 1.31 33.10
N GLY A 683 6.09 2.43 33.40
CA GLY A 683 7.15 2.52 34.40
C GLY A 683 8.43 1.71 34.08
N LYS A 684 8.62 1.25 32.83
CA LYS A 684 9.81 0.50 32.37
C LYS A 684 10.07 -0.87 33.03
N ARG A 685 9.02 -1.47 33.63
CA ARG A 685 9.07 -2.70 34.46
C ARG A 685 8.24 -3.89 33.94
N MET A 686 7.78 -3.85 32.70
CA MET A 686 6.88 -4.86 32.15
C MET A 686 7.59 -6.21 31.95
N ASN A 687 6.81 -7.29 31.87
CA ASN A 687 7.28 -8.68 32.00
C ASN A 687 7.33 -9.43 30.68
N ILE A 688 8.52 -9.52 30.07
CA ILE A 688 8.95 -10.55 29.09
C ILE A 688 7.84 -11.16 28.22
N TRP A 689 7.07 -12.12 28.74
CA TRP A 689 6.07 -12.92 28.03
C TRP A 689 4.70 -12.30 27.81
N PRO A 690 3.87 -11.91 28.81
CA PRO A 690 2.59 -11.22 28.57
C PRO A 690 2.79 -9.89 27.86
N THR A 691 3.91 -9.27 28.20
CA THR A 691 4.50 -8.13 27.54
C THR A 691 4.74 -8.56 26.10
N ALA A 692 5.61 -9.53 25.78
CA ALA A 692 5.70 -10.12 24.45
C ALA A 692 4.33 -10.39 23.82
N MET A 693 3.35 -10.98 24.50
CA MET A 693 2.00 -11.28 24.02
C MET A 693 1.12 -10.06 23.82
N SER A 694 1.52 -8.90 24.31
CA SER A 694 1.02 -7.59 23.91
C SER A 694 1.87 -6.93 22.85
N ILE A 695 3.09 -7.39 22.61
CA ILE A 695 3.67 -7.37 21.27
C ILE A 695 3.18 -8.64 20.52
N VAL A 696 2.09 -9.31 20.94
CA VAL A 696 1.28 -10.15 20.04
C VAL A 696 -0.12 -9.64 19.87
N SER A 697 -0.68 -9.01 20.91
CA SER A 697 -1.82 -8.17 20.73
C SER A 697 -1.63 -6.69 20.71
N SER A 698 -0.55 -6.21 20.12
CA SER A 698 -0.60 -4.87 19.60
C SER A 698 0.31 -4.60 18.38
N THR A 699 0.59 -5.37 17.30
CA THR A 699 0.53 -6.71 16.64
C THR A 699 -0.45 -7.48 15.65
N LEU A 700 -1.78 -7.33 15.42
CA LEU A 700 -2.78 -8.30 14.91
C LEU A 700 -4.25 -7.85 15.07
N SER A 701 -5.22 -8.49 14.40
CA SER A 701 -6.63 -8.09 14.40
C SER A 701 -7.45 -8.88 13.42
N GLY A 702 -8.75 -8.89 13.69
CA GLY A 702 -9.80 -9.65 13.04
C GLY A 702 -9.95 -9.69 11.52
N PHE A 703 -9.07 -9.05 10.74
CA PHE A 703 -9.03 -9.04 9.26
C PHE A 703 -7.97 -9.96 8.80
N THR A 704 -6.89 -10.00 9.56
CA THR A 704 -6.06 -11.18 9.50
C THR A 704 -7.03 -12.33 9.91
N LEU A 705 -8.02 -12.14 10.78
CA LEU A 705 -9.07 -13.15 10.96
C LEU A 705 -10.24 -13.10 9.96
N LEU A 706 -10.27 -12.20 8.97
CA LEU A 706 -11.36 -12.13 7.98
C LEU A 706 -11.00 -11.89 6.50
N SER A 707 -10.10 -10.98 6.15
CA SER A 707 -9.72 -10.69 4.75
C SER A 707 -8.43 -11.30 4.29
N ILE A 708 -7.38 -11.35 5.12
CA ILE A 708 -6.30 -12.30 4.84
C ILE A 708 -6.89 -13.67 4.54
N PRO A 709 -8.00 -14.06 5.21
CA PRO A 709 -8.91 -15.11 4.84
C PRO A 709 -9.77 -14.89 3.59
N ALA A 710 -9.18 -14.45 2.48
CA ALA A 710 -9.88 -13.75 1.40
C ALA A 710 -9.07 -13.52 0.14
N ASP A 711 -8.03 -14.30 -0.19
CA ASP A 711 -7.56 -14.39 -1.58
C ASP A 711 -7.43 -15.76 -2.32
N VAL A 712 -6.80 -16.91 -1.96
CA VAL A 712 -6.58 -18.07 -2.92
C VAL A 712 -7.72 -18.81 -3.50
N TYR A 713 -8.84 -18.65 -2.88
CA TYR A 713 -10.12 -18.90 -3.47
C TYR A 713 -10.33 -18.08 -4.77
N LYS A 714 -9.31 -17.30 -5.15
CA LYS A 714 -9.37 -16.06 -5.84
C LYS A 714 -7.95 -15.59 -6.32
N HIS A 715 -6.79 -15.35 -5.64
CA HIS A 715 -5.57 -14.91 -6.42
C HIS A 715 -4.01 -15.12 -6.22
N GLY A 716 -3.35 -15.45 -5.10
CA GLY A 716 -1.84 -15.44 -5.02
C GLY A 716 -1.16 -16.02 -3.77
N VAL A 717 -0.34 -17.11 -3.76
CA VAL A 717 0.70 -17.47 -2.73
C VAL A 717 1.97 -17.53 -3.54
N THR A 718 2.81 -16.57 -3.50
CA THR A 718 2.25 -15.41 -4.13
C THR A 718 1.74 -14.43 -3.09
N TYR A 719 1.87 -14.65 -1.75
CA TYR A 719 2.91 -14.94 -0.73
C TYR A 719 2.95 -16.29 0.06
N GLY A 720 4.04 -17.04 -0.04
CA GLY A 720 4.32 -18.38 0.50
C GLY A 720 5.67 -18.75 1.22
N PHE A 721 6.66 -17.88 1.41
CA PHE A 721 8.02 -17.98 2.03
C PHE A 721 8.32 -17.06 3.32
N ILE A 722 8.57 -17.63 4.49
CA ILE A 722 9.02 -17.32 5.85
C ILE A 722 10.02 -18.27 6.61
N ILE A 723 11.33 -17.99 6.47
CA ILE A 723 12.52 -18.18 7.36
C ILE A 723 13.70 -17.21 7.03
N PHE A 724 13.81 -16.53 5.85
CA PHE A 724 14.74 -15.37 5.60
C PHE A 724 14.11 -13.95 5.15
N ALA A 725 14.07 -12.77 5.86
CA ALA A 725 12.80 -12.15 6.49
C ALA A 725 11.82 -12.18 8.00
N CYS A 726 11.88 -12.71 9.39
CA CYS A 726 12.58 -13.70 10.52
C CYS A 726 14.07 -14.18 10.95
N VAL A 727 15.06 -14.84 10.27
CA VAL A 727 16.58 -14.89 10.40
C VAL A 727 17.50 -13.58 10.18
N VAL A 728 17.15 -12.52 9.41
CA VAL A 728 17.79 -11.20 9.02
C VAL A 728 17.24 -9.73 9.29
N MET A 729 15.99 -9.26 9.41
CA MET A 729 15.59 -7.95 10.04
C MET A 729 16.17 -7.84 11.42
N GLY A 730 16.31 -8.96 12.03
CA GLY A 730 17.02 -9.15 13.27
C GLY A 730 18.49 -9.28 13.09
N ILE A 731 18.90 -8.75 11.96
CA ILE A 731 20.19 -8.40 11.44
C ILE A 731 20.01 -7.02 10.78
N ALA A 732 18.81 -6.50 10.46
CA ALA A 732 18.46 -5.12 10.84
C ALA A 732 18.46 -4.91 12.36
N SER A 733 17.52 -4.15 12.95
CA SER A 733 17.67 -3.33 14.14
C SER A 733 18.10 -4.05 15.41
N TYR A 734 19.39 -4.40 15.39
CA TYR A 734 20.38 -4.27 16.45
C TYR A 734 21.81 -3.82 16.05
N PHE A 735 22.00 -3.15 14.93
CA PHE A 735 23.17 -2.33 14.64
C PHE A 735 23.18 -0.86 15.17
N PHE A 736 22.16 -0.17 15.70
CA PHE A 736 20.85 -0.50 16.26
C PHE A 736 20.97 -1.31 17.59
N LEU A 737 19.91 -1.56 18.39
CA LEU A 737 20.10 -2.11 19.76
C LEU A 737 20.44 -0.95 20.71
N PRO A 738 21.73 -0.76 21.06
CA PRO A 738 22.37 0.54 21.25
C PRO A 738 21.53 1.83 21.42
N LEU A 739 21.96 2.89 20.73
CA LEU A 739 23.07 3.67 21.31
C LEU A 739 22.63 4.58 22.45
N PHE A 740 21.38 5.02 22.39
CA PHE A 740 20.73 5.82 23.40
C PHE A 740 19.41 5.26 23.94
N TYR A 741 19.29 3.93 23.98
CA TYR A 741 18.66 3.28 25.13
C TYR A 741 19.20 3.91 26.45
N LYS A 742 20.47 4.36 26.49
CA LYS A 742 21.26 4.75 27.69
C LYS A 742 20.72 5.83 28.65
N LEU A 743 19.74 6.68 28.30
CA LEU A 743 19.51 7.98 29.01
C LEU A 743 18.10 8.23 29.62
N GLN A 744 17.33 7.16 29.77
CA GLN A 744 16.06 6.99 30.51
C GLN A 744 15.10 8.20 30.72
N ILE A 745 14.21 8.53 29.76
CA ILE A 745 12.93 9.27 29.99
C ILE A 745 11.87 8.99 28.86
N THR A 746 11.22 9.98 28.21
CA THR A 746 9.79 9.88 27.77
C THR A 746 9.35 10.71 26.50
N SER A 747 9.79 10.45 25.24
CA SER A 747 9.26 11.02 23.94
C SER A 747 10.19 10.81 22.70
N VAL A 748 9.73 10.34 21.50
CA VAL A 748 10.62 10.08 20.31
C VAL A 748 11.21 11.28 19.60
N TYR A 749 10.39 12.17 19.08
CA TYR A 749 9.93 13.18 20.00
C TYR A 749 10.94 14.28 20.09
N GLU A 750 12.13 13.90 20.49
CA GLU A 750 13.23 14.81 20.49
C GLU A 750 14.47 14.43 19.68
N TYR A 751 14.80 13.20 19.22
CA TYR A 751 16.09 13.10 18.49
C TYR A 751 16.14 13.74 17.09
N LEU A 752 15.07 13.77 16.31
CA LEU A 752 15.10 14.55 15.08
C LEU A 752 15.20 16.03 15.44
N GLY A 753 14.45 16.51 16.43
CA GLY A 753 14.66 17.84 17.02
C GLY A 753 16.12 18.08 17.45
N VAL A 754 16.75 17.11 18.13
CA VAL A 754 18.12 17.11 18.69
C VAL A 754 19.16 17.17 17.57
N ARG A 755 19.10 16.21 16.65
CA ARG A 755 20.03 16.03 15.53
C ARG A 755 19.83 17.09 14.43
N PHE A 756 18.63 17.68 14.37
CA PHE A 756 18.26 18.75 13.43
C PHE A 756 17.79 20.00 14.16
N ASN A 757 16.55 20.47 14.00
CA ASN A 757 16.17 21.80 14.49
C ASN A 757 14.74 22.03 14.97
N ASN A 758 14.51 23.26 15.45
CA ASN A 758 13.22 23.94 15.37
C ASN A 758 12.94 24.34 13.90
N LYS A 759 13.07 23.36 13.01
CA LYS A 759 12.30 23.04 11.81
C LYS A 759 12.35 21.53 11.58
N VAL A 760 12.09 20.74 12.66
CA VAL A 760 12.08 19.28 12.66
C VAL A 760 10.94 18.44 13.32
N ARG A 761 10.58 18.25 14.61
CA ARG A 761 9.27 17.54 14.94
C ARG A 761 8.08 18.36 14.43
N ILE A 762 8.28 19.31 13.52
CA ILE A 762 7.24 20.03 12.87
C ILE A 762 6.23 19.00 12.37
N LEU A 763 6.63 18.15 11.44
CA LEU A 763 5.63 17.34 10.77
C LEU A 763 5.46 16.15 11.64
N GLY A 764 6.44 15.93 12.56
CA GLY A 764 6.42 15.48 13.97
C GLY A 764 5.13 15.53 14.70
N SER A 765 4.16 16.32 14.22
CA SER A 765 2.80 16.03 14.59
C SER A 765 1.68 16.35 13.56
N LEU A 766 1.75 17.34 12.65
CA LEU A 766 0.57 17.68 11.81
C LEU A 766 0.12 16.64 10.78
N LEU A 767 1.05 15.85 10.20
CA LEU A 767 0.74 14.76 9.28
C LEU A 767 -0.25 13.77 9.91
N TYR A 768 -0.09 13.50 11.22
CA TYR A 768 -0.91 12.61 12.05
C TYR A 768 -2.10 13.54 12.49
N ALA A 769 -2.00 14.75 13.04
CA ALA A 769 -3.21 15.45 13.55
C ALA A 769 -4.36 15.72 12.56
N ILE A 770 -4.10 16.01 11.28
CA ILE A 770 -5.17 16.15 10.27
C ILE A 770 -5.64 14.79 9.68
N TYR A 771 -5.13 13.71 10.27
CA TYR A 771 -5.28 12.29 9.94
C TYR A 771 -5.64 11.45 11.18
N MET A 772 -6.01 12.01 12.37
CA MET A 772 -6.00 11.35 13.71
C MET A 772 -7.21 11.35 14.72
N ILE A 773 -8.52 11.51 14.37
CA ILE A 773 -9.70 11.24 15.28
C ILE A 773 -10.85 10.32 14.68
N LEU A 774 -10.88 10.04 13.36
CA LEU A 774 -11.75 9.10 12.62
C LEU A 774 -11.13 7.97 11.69
N PHE A 775 -9.87 7.52 11.80
CA PHE A 775 -9.32 6.17 11.43
C PHE A 775 -9.78 5.20 12.53
N LEU A 776 -10.99 5.50 12.92
CA LEU A 776 -11.62 5.18 14.14
C LEU A 776 -12.93 4.50 13.75
N PRO A 777 -14.05 5.13 13.34
CA PRO A 777 -15.28 4.40 13.04
C PRO A 777 -15.14 3.14 12.18
N ILE A 778 -14.12 3.08 11.30
CA ILE A 778 -13.78 1.81 10.65
C ILE A 778 -13.01 0.88 11.59
N VAL A 779 -12.02 1.13 12.49
CA VAL A 779 -11.15 0.21 13.35
C VAL A 779 -11.87 -0.79 14.32
N ILE A 780 -13.11 -1.07 13.96
CA ILE A 780 -14.34 -1.21 14.73
C ILE A 780 -15.40 -1.89 13.82
N TYR A 781 -15.40 -1.65 12.51
CA TYR A 781 -16.14 -2.21 11.35
C TYR A 781 -15.87 -3.69 11.03
N ILE A 782 -14.68 -4.26 11.32
CA ILE A 782 -14.41 -5.72 11.30
C ILE A 782 -15.15 -6.37 12.43
N PRO A 783 -15.10 -5.76 13.62
CA PRO A 783 -16.10 -6.06 14.60
C PRO A 783 -17.55 -5.78 14.10
N ALA A 784 -17.82 -4.71 13.31
CA ALA A 784 -19.19 -4.18 13.11
C ALA A 784 -20.06 -4.49 11.86
N LEU A 785 -19.62 -4.95 10.67
CA LEU A 785 -20.40 -6.05 9.91
C LEU A 785 -20.21 -9.02 10.56
N ALA A 786 -19.05 -9.80 10.66
CA ALA A 786 -18.60 -10.82 11.60
C ALA A 786 -19.52 -11.08 12.77
N LEU A 787 -20.01 -10.03 13.44
CA LEU A 787 -21.09 -10.17 14.42
C LEU A 787 -22.49 -10.23 13.79
N GLY A 788 -22.93 -9.25 12.99
CA GLY A 788 -24.28 -9.12 12.42
C GLY A 788 -24.43 -9.24 10.89
N GLN A 789 -23.74 -10.17 10.27
CA GLN A 789 -24.29 -10.99 9.19
C GLN A 789 -24.36 -12.47 9.61
N VAL A 790 -23.83 -12.81 10.79
CA VAL A 790 -24.25 -14.01 11.55
C VAL A 790 -25.34 -13.69 12.59
N THR A 791 -25.52 -12.41 12.98
CA THR A 791 -26.66 -11.91 13.80
C THR A 791 -27.58 -10.91 13.07
N ASN A 792 -27.33 -10.58 11.79
CA ASN A 792 -28.05 -9.55 11.00
C ASN A 792 -28.16 -8.14 11.63
N LEU A 793 -27.40 -7.84 12.68
CA LEU A 793 -27.34 -6.51 13.31
C LEU A 793 -26.62 -5.46 12.43
N ASN A 794 -27.07 -4.21 12.54
CA ASN A 794 -26.57 -3.08 11.74
C ASN A 794 -25.16 -2.63 12.19
N VAL A 795 -24.28 -2.38 11.21
CA VAL A 795 -22.92 -1.84 11.38
C VAL A 795 -22.84 -0.61 12.24
N HIS A 796 -23.74 0.33 11.97
CA HIS A 796 -23.77 1.62 12.62
C HIS A 796 -24.17 1.51 14.10
N LEU A 797 -24.71 0.35 14.52
CA LEU A 797 -25.02 0.02 15.92
C LEU A 797 -23.89 -0.74 16.61
N ILE A 798 -23.27 -1.73 15.94
CA ILE A 798 -22.16 -2.50 16.55
C ILE A 798 -20.91 -1.61 16.69
N THR A 799 -20.65 -0.73 15.72
CA THR A 799 -19.51 0.19 15.69
C THR A 799 -19.35 0.95 17.02
N PRO A 800 -20.30 1.83 17.44
CA PRO A 800 -20.15 2.61 18.67
C PRO A 800 -20.01 1.76 19.94
N VAL A 801 -20.63 0.58 20.03
CA VAL A 801 -20.54 -0.30 21.21
C VAL A 801 -19.10 -0.82 21.39
N VAL A 802 -18.47 -1.26 20.30
CA VAL A 802 -17.06 -1.68 20.30
C VAL A 802 -16.14 -0.48 20.60
N CYS A 803 -16.50 0.72 20.15
CA CYS A 803 -15.77 1.94 20.53
C CYS A 803 -15.77 2.17 22.04
N VAL A 804 -16.95 2.18 22.65
CA VAL A 804 -17.12 2.56 24.05
C VAL A 804 -16.35 1.60 24.95
N VAL A 805 -16.44 0.29 24.71
CA VAL A 805 -15.67 -0.71 25.47
C VAL A 805 -14.17 -0.51 25.32
N CYS A 806 -13.68 -0.28 24.10
CA CYS A 806 -12.26 -0.05 23.84
C CYS A 806 -11.73 1.21 24.53
N ILE A 807 -12.40 2.35 24.30
CA ILE A 807 -12.05 3.64 24.90
C ILE A 807 -12.04 3.53 26.42
N PHE A 808 -13.04 2.87 27.01
CA PHE A 808 -13.17 2.68 28.45
C PHE A 808 -11.96 1.96 29.07
N TYR A 809 -11.62 0.75 28.61
CA TYR A 809 -10.53 -0.01 29.25
C TYR A 809 -9.15 0.61 28.98
N THR A 810 -9.02 1.32 27.87
CA THR A 810 -7.78 2.01 27.47
C THR A 810 -7.52 3.25 28.30
N THR A 811 -8.53 4.11 28.47
CA THR A 811 -8.41 5.38 29.20
C THR A 811 -8.27 5.18 30.70
N LEU A 812 -8.86 4.11 31.25
CA LEU A 812 -8.70 3.75 32.67
C LEU A 812 -7.30 3.17 32.97
N GLY A 813 -6.79 2.26 32.13
CA GLY A 813 -5.64 1.43 32.50
C GLY A 813 -4.28 1.83 31.93
N GLY A 814 -4.23 2.72 30.92
CA GLY A 814 -2.98 3.13 30.28
C GLY A 814 -2.17 1.96 29.68
N LEU A 815 -0.86 2.13 29.53
CA LEU A 815 -0.02 1.15 28.82
C LEU A 815 -0.05 -0.25 29.46
N LYS A 816 -0.16 -0.32 30.79
CA LYS A 816 -0.13 -1.60 31.52
C LYS A 816 -1.36 -2.45 31.23
N ALA A 817 -2.57 -1.85 31.20
CA ALA A 817 -3.77 -2.56 30.76
C ALA A 817 -3.67 -3.01 29.31
N VAL A 818 -3.25 -2.11 28.43
CA VAL A 818 -2.95 -2.41 27.02
C VAL A 818 -1.74 -3.36 26.89
N ILE A 819 -1.10 -3.81 27.96
CA ILE A 819 -0.16 -4.94 27.91
C ILE A 819 -0.79 -6.26 28.31
N TRP A 820 -1.94 -6.26 28.99
CA TRP A 820 -2.60 -7.48 29.45
C TRP A 820 -3.88 -7.82 28.69
N THR A 821 -4.66 -6.83 28.25
CA THR A 821 -5.77 -7.05 27.29
C THR A 821 -5.23 -7.73 26.05
N ASP A 822 -4.15 -7.16 25.55
CA ASP A 822 -3.48 -7.61 24.36
C ASP A 822 -2.90 -9.04 24.54
N ALA A 823 -2.32 -9.34 25.70
CA ALA A 823 -1.83 -10.69 25.99
C ALA A 823 -2.93 -11.76 25.93
N ILE A 824 -4.13 -11.44 26.42
CA ILE A 824 -5.30 -12.34 26.44
C ILE A 824 -5.88 -12.46 25.03
N GLN A 825 -6.05 -11.32 24.35
CA GLN A 825 -6.60 -11.23 23.01
C GLN A 825 -5.72 -11.96 21.98
N PHE A 826 -4.43 -12.17 22.28
CA PHE A 826 -3.56 -13.08 21.51
C PHE A 826 -4.00 -14.53 21.68
N GLY A 827 -4.18 -14.98 22.92
CA GLY A 827 -4.56 -16.36 23.24
C GLY A 827 -5.91 -16.74 22.63
N VAL A 828 -6.91 -15.86 22.72
CA VAL A 828 -8.24 -16.07 22.10
C VAL A 828 -8.09 -16.21 20.59
N MET A 829 -7.33 -15.32 19.97
CA MET A 829 -7.04 -15.35 18.54
C MET A 829 -6.38 -16.67 18.13
N LEU A 830 -5.30 -17.12 18.79
CA LEU A 830 -4.63 -18.38 18.43
C LEU A 830 -5.51 -19.61 18.71
N GLY A 831 -6.21 -19.59 19.85
CA GLY A 831 -7.02 -20.71 20.33
C GLY A 831 -8.26 -20.94 19.47
N SER A 832 -8.97 -19.87 19.12
CA SER A 832 -10.13 -19.91 18.21
C SER A 832 -9.80 -20.44 16.82
N MET A 833 -8.52 -20.73 16.55
CA MET A 833 -7.98 -20.87 15.23
C MET A 833 -7.20 -22.17 15.12
N ILE A 834 -6.46 -22.63 16.14
CA ILE A 834 -6.16 -24.07 16.24
C ILE A 834 -7.46 -24.89 16.18
N VAL A 835 -8.53 -24.38 16.81
CA VAL A 835 -9.93 -24.82 16.67
C VAL A 835 -10.56 -24.33 15.36
N VAL A 836 -9.76 -24.28 14.29
CA VAL A 836 -10.13 -24.06 12.90
C VAL A 836 -9.28 -24.92 11.92
N ILE A 837 -8.15 -25.61 12.28
CA ILE A 837 -7.54 -26.65 11.38
C ILE A 837 -8.25 -27.99 11.48
N VAL A 838 -8.33 -28.51 12.70
CA VAL A 838 -8.40 -29.96 12.94
C VAL A 838 -9.64 -30.61 12.29
N VAL A 839 -10.84 -30.11 12.55
CA VAL A 839 -12.12 -30.49 11.91
C VAL A 839 -12.15 -30.17 10.40
N GLY A 840 -11.26 -29.30 9.92
CA GLY A 840 -11.02 -29.14 8.51
C GLY A 840 -10.21 -30.30 7.93
N LEU A 841 -9.01 -30.56 8.49
CA LEU A 841 -8.12 -31.68 8.13
C LEU A 841 -8.91 -32.98 8.06
N TRP A 842 -9.85 -33.09 8.99
CA TRP A 842 -10.90 -34.08 9.10
C TRP A 842 -11.88 -34.10 7.92
N ASN A 843 -12.65 -33.01 7.70
CA ASN A 843 -13.78 -32.95 6.75
C ASN A 843 -13.42 -33.38 5.33
N GLU A 844 -12.15 -33.32 4.93
CA GLU A 844 -11.73 -33.57 3.55
C GLU A 844 -10.43 -34.40 3.39
N GLY A 845 -9.96 -35.07 4.44
CA GLY A 845 -9.02 -36.19 4.27
C GLY A 845 -7.51 -35.87 4.17
N GLY A 846 -7.02 -34.84 4.87
CA GLY A 846 -5.62 -34.83 5.36
C GLY A 846 -4.49 -34.40 4.40
N PHE A 847 -3.38 -33.89 4.97
CA PHE A 847 -2.28 -33.08 4.38
C PHE A 847 -1.76 -33.40 2.96
N GLN A 848 -1.95 -34.60 2.41
CA GLN A 848 -1.53 -34.96 1.05
C GLN A 848 -2.60 -34.88 -0.03
N ASN A 849 -3.85 -35.28 0.26
CA ASN A 849 -5.00 -34.89 -0.58
C ASN A 849 -5.01 -33.36 -0.77
N VAL A 850 -4.31 -32.69 0.13
CA VAL A 850 -4.19 -31.33 0.61
C VAL A 850 -2.84 -30.64 0.20
N LEU A 851 -1.97 -31.31 -0.58
CA LEU A 851 -1.07 -30.65 -1.56
C LEU A 851 -1.16 -31.24 -2.99
N LYS A 852 -1.92 -32.33 -3.20
CA LYS A 852 -2.20 -32.94 -4.52
C LYS A 852 -3.04 -32.08 -5.45
N ASN A 853 -4.36 -31.96 -5.20
CA ASN A 853 -5.29 -31.39 -6.17
C ASN A 853 -5.09 -29.86 -6.41
N ALA A 854 -4.42 -29.21 -5.47
CA ALA A 854 -3.61 -28.01 -5.56
C ALA A 854 -2.76 -28.01 -6.82
N SER A 855 -1.87 -28.97 -6.85
CA SER A 855 -1.06 -29.36 -7.97
C SER A 855 -1.79 -30.18 -9.04
N GLU A 856 -3.13 -30.07 -9.18
CA GLU A 856 -3.82 -30.35 -10.45
C GLU A 856 -5.03 -29.42 -10.73
N GLY A 857 -4.94 -28.17 -10.28
CA GLY A 857 -5.76 -27.11 -10.85
C GLY A 857 -5.22 -25.71 -10.61
N GLY A 858 -4.39 -25.61 -9.59
CA GLY A 858 -3.11 -25.03 -9.82
C GLY A 858 -2.70 -24.01 -8.84
N ARG A 859 -1.67 -24.25 -8.04
CA ARG A 859 -0.95 -23.18 -7.36
C ARG A 859 0.39 -23.65 -6.64
N LEU A 860 1.54 -23.88 -7.28
CA LEU A 860 2.87 -24.36 -6.77
C LEU A 860 4.14 -24.24 -7.75
N ASP A 861 4.07 -24.02 -9.11
CA ASP A 861 5.16 -23.85 -10.13
C ASP A 861 5.64 -22.43 -10.47
N ILE A 862 6.89 -22.14 -10.80
CA ILE A 862 7.37 -20.74 -10.76
C ILE A 862 7.91 -20.20 -12.11
N SER A 863 7.46 -19.00 -12.55
CA SER A 863 7.95 -18.21 -13.71
C SER A 863 9.08 -17.20 -13.42
N PHE A 864 9.70 -16.57 -14.47
CA PHE A 864 10.92 -15.73 -14.49
C PHE A 864 11.01 -14.60 -15.60
N ASP A 865 10.43 -13.40 -15.43
CA ASP A 865 10.39 -12.25 -16.40
C ASP A 865 10.35 -10.74 -15.87
N LEU A 866 11.51 -10.04 -15.69
CA LEU A 866 11.87 -8.81 -14.85
C LEU A 866 10.96 -7.56 -14.55
N ASP A 867 9.64 -7.62 -14.55
CA ASP A 867 8.82 -6.39 -14.62
C ASP A 867 8.33 -5.82 -13.26
N PHE A 868 7.96 -4.54 -13.09
CA PHE A 868 7.41 -3.99 -11.81
C PHE A 868 5.89 -3.66 -11.83
N LEU A 869 5.29 -3.51 -13.02
CA LEU A 869 3.85 -3.39 -13.37
C LEU A 869 2.85 -4.52 -13.00
N LYS A 870 2.85 -5.64 -13.74
CA LYS A 870 2.20 -6.91 -13.39
C LYS A 870 2.36 -7.30 -11.92
N ARG A 871 1.77 -8.43 -11.59
CA ARG A 871 0.96 -8.39 -10.40
C ARG A 871 1.51 -9.04 -9.17
N ASP A 872 2.53 -9.85 -9.34
CA ASP A 872 2.90 -10.75 -8.26
C ASP A 872 4.25 -11.40 -8.58
N THR A 873 5.13 -11.73 -7.61
CA THR A 873 6.47 -12.38 -7.79
C THR A 873 7.33 -12.81 -6.59
N PHE A 874 8.44 -13.52 -6.90
CA PHE A 874 9.65 -13.66 -6.07
C PHE A 874 10.40 -12.35 -5.87
N TRP A 875 11.53 -12.08 -6.52
CA TRP A 875 12.35 -10.89 -6.35
C TRP A 875 11.62 -9.51 -6.44
N ALA A 876 10.28 -9.41 -6.59
CA ALA A 876 9.40 -8.27 -6.24
C ALA A 876 8.20 -8.53 -5.29
N ILE A 877 8.05 -9.72 -4.69
CA ILE A 877 7.54 -9.80 -3.32
C ILE A 877 8.25 -10.82 -2.40
N ILE A 878 8.75 -12.01 -2.80
CA ILE A 878 9.71 -12.81 -1.95
C ILE A 878 10.72 -11.96 -1.29
N ILE A 879 11.14 -10.91 -2.00
CA ILE A 879 12.43 -10.36 -1.71
C ILE A 879 12.18 -9.51 -0.46
N GLY A 880 11.52 -9.94 0.60
CA GLY A 880 10.33 -9.27 1.07
C GLY A 880 10.29 -7.91 1.78
N GLN A 881 9.47 -7.82 2.81
CA GLN A 881 8.76 -6.68 3.38
C GLN A 881 9.60 -5.46 3.75
N SER A 882 10.93 -5.41 3.75
CA SER A 882 11.66 -4.41 4.56
C SER A 882 11.64 -2.94 4.19
N PHE A 883 10.83 -2.50 3.24
CA PHE A 883 10.58 -1.06 3.11
C PHE A 883 9.47 -0.89 4.12
N GLN A 884 8.42 -1.54 3.71
CA GLN A 884 7.25 -1.98 4.38
C GLN A 884 7.29 -2.58 5.80
N GLN A 885 7.53 -3.86 6.06
CA GLN A 885 7.57 -4.33 7.45
C GLN A 885 8.69 -3.71 8.28
N MET A 886 9.76 -3.20 7.67
CA MET A 886 10.68 -2.36 8.43
C MET A 886 9.98 -1.13 8.95
N SER A 887 9.25 -0.40 8.09
CA SER A 887 8.47 0.79 8.44
C SER A 887 7.77 0.57 9.70
N TYR A 888 7.03 -0.51 9.66
CA TYR A 888 5.89 -0.60 10.50
C TYR A 888 6.30 -0.85 11.88
N PHE A 889 6.92 -1.98 12.01
CA PHE A 889 7.67 -2.31 13.15
C PHE A 889 8.78 -1.35 13.49
N SER A 890 9.07 -0.24 12.79
CA SER A 890 10.29 0.46 13.14
C SER A 890 10.57 1.92 12.92
N VAL A 891 9.68 2.71 12.34
CA VAL A 891 9.31 3.94 13.06
C VAL A 891 7.84 4.00 13.36
N GLY A 892 7.12 2.91 13.12
CA GLY A 892 5.75 2.83 13.55
C GLY A 892 5.69 2.57 15.01
N GLN A 893 6.06 3.56 15.80
CA GLN A 893 6.62 3.42 17.13
C GLN A 893 5.65 2.96 18.18
N GLY A 894 4.50 2.43 17.81
CA GLY A 894 3.57 1.70 18.67
C GLY A 894 4.22 0.74 19.66
N SER A 895 5.36 0.27 19.18
CA SER A 895 6.52 -0.48 19.58
C SER A 895 7.12 0.14 20.75
N VAL A 896 7.66 1.34 20.57
CA VAL A 896 8.79 1.71 21.35
C VAL A 896 8.38 2.23 22.69
N GLN A 897 7.19 2.79 22.94
CA GLN A 897 6.81 3.04 24.35
C GLN A 897 6.59 1.72 25.12
N LYS A 898 6.21 0.65 24.42
CA LYS A 898 6.20 -0.71 24.94
C LYS A 898 7.64 -1.28 24.98
N PHE A 899 8.51 -0.97 24.01
CA PHE A 899 9.94 -1.23 24.11
C PHE A 899 10.63 -0.46 25.24
N MET A 900 10.10 0.69 25.66
CA MET A 900 10.57 1.47 26.81
C MET A 900 10.16 0.76 28.06
N ALA A 901 8.97 0.17 28.00
CA ALA A 901 8.32 -0.47 29.11
C ALA A 901 9.05 -1.68 29.69
N LEU A 902 10.20 -2.17 29.17
CA LEU A 902 11.04 -3.13 29.93
C LEU A 902 12.58 -2.90 29.86
N PRO A 903 13.44 -3.57 30.68
CA PRO A 903 14.46 -2.82 31.44
C PRO A 903 15.97 -2.85 31.07
N SER A 904 16.54 -3.60 30.11
CA SER A 904 18.03 -3.75 30.04
C SER A 904 18.58 -4.21 28.68
N LEU A 905 19.81 -3.87 28.22
CA LEU A 905 20.20 -4.16 26.80
C LEU A 905 20.20 -5.66 26.38
N LYS A 906 19.93 -6.59 27.32
CA LYS A 906 19.66 -8.04 27.15
C LYS A 906 18.24 -8.47 27.49
N ALA A 907 17.52 -7.72 28.33
CA ALA A 907 16.06 -7.54 28.20
C ALA A 907 15.69 -6.64 27.00
N ILE A 908 16.67 -6.35 26.18
CA ILE A 908 16.64 -5.65 24.91
C ILE A 908 17.64 -6.47 24.02
N ASN A 909 18.02 -7.74 24.40
CA ASN A 909 18.72 -8.79 23.60
C ASN A 909 18.48 -10.33 23.87
N VAL A 910 17.50 -10.80 24.67
CA VAL A 910 16.98 -12.19 24.59
C VAL A 910 15.58 -12.28 24.07
N THR A 911 14.55 -11.97 24.83
CA THR A 911 13.26 -12.56 24.50
C THR A 911 12.71 -12.12 23.17
N LEU A 912 13.24 -11.14 22.38
CA LEU A 912 13.26 -11.03 20.87
C LEU A 912 14.17 -12.22 20.33
N ILE A 913 13.89 -13.42 20.89
CA ILE A 913 13.83 -14.95 20.64
C ILE A 913 11.39 -16.43 19.63
N LEU A 914 10.19 -16.75 20.26
CA LEU A 914 8.93 -17.18 19.61
C LEU A 914 8.38 -16.14 18.60
N ALA A 915 9.12 -15.05 18.35
CA ALA A 915 8.85 -13.88 17.52
C ALA A 915 10.02 -13.42 16.66
N VAL A 916 10.91 -14.35 16.40
CA VAL A 916 11.40 -14.55 15.07
C VAL A 916 11.02 -15.96 14.61
N ILE A 917 10.18 -16.61 15.39
CA ILE A 917 9.51 -17.88 15.13
C ILE A 917 8.00 -17.60 15.14
N GLY A 918 7.63 -16.32 14.99
CA GLY A 918 6.35 -15.78 15.43
C GLY A 918 5.34 -15.47 14.36
N ILE A 919 5.34 -14.25 13.75
CA ILE A 919 5.43 -13.93 12.29
C ILE A 919 6.53 -14.84 11.62
N CYS A 920 6.86 -16.08 12.07
CA CYS A 920 7.58 -17.16 11.29
C CYS A 920 7.18 -18.67 11.44
N LEU A 921 6.92 -19.29 12.61
CA LEU A 921 6.43 -20.68 12.66
C LEU A 921 4.89 -20.79 12.67
N ILE A 922 4.21 -19.74 13.14
CA ILE A 922 2.76 -19.60 13.35
C ILE A 922 1.79 -18.88 12.28
N LYS A 923 1.78 -18.65 10.91
CA LYS A 923 2.37 -18.68 9.49
C LYS A 923 3.60 -19.47 9.19
N CYS A 924 3.48 -20.72 9.50
CA CYS A 924 3.74 -21.65 8.42
C CYS A 924 2.57 -22.55 8.12
N LEU A 925 1.41 -22.22 8.64
CA LEU A 925 0.20 -22.67 8.08
C LEU A 925 -0.24 -21.40 7.37
N SER A 926 0.31 -21.07 6.15
CA SER A 926 0.93 -21.84 4.99
C SER A 926 2.41 -22.35 4.98
N VAL A 927 2.85 -23.40 4.27
CA VAL A 927 2.52 -23.77 2.87
C VAL A 927 1.27 -24.63 2.80
N PHE A 928 1.20 -25.77 3.47
CA PHE A 928 0.38 -25.92 4.67
C PHE A 928 -0.86 -24.98 4.92
N SER A 929 -1.75 -24.54 3.99
CA SER A 929 -2.55 -23.28 4.21
C SER A 929 -4.08 -23.02 4.04
N GLY A 930 -4.87 -23.51 3.11
CA GLY A 930 -4.50 -23.88 1.77
C GLY A 930 -3.61 -25.07 1.78
N LEU A 931 -3.95 -26.16 2.38
CA LEU A 931 -5.08 -26.56 3.21
C LEU A 931 -6.54 -26.07 2.93
N LEU A 932 -7.57 -26.03 3.79
CA LEU A 932 -8.95 -26.30 3.28
C LEU A 932 -9.61 -25.66 2.04
N MET A 933 -10.21 -24.46 2.17
CA MET A 933 -11.51 -24.01 1.65
C MET A 933 -11.81 -24.45 0.26
N PHE A 934 -10.83 -24.43 -0.61
CA PHE A 934 -10.94 -24.88 -1.99
C PHE A 934 -11.76 -26.15 -2.11
N SER A 935 -11.37 -27.19 -1.38
CA SER A 935 -11.75 -28.61 -1.57
C SER A 935 -13.19 -28.96 -1.58
N THR A 936 -13.87 -28.50 -0.54
CA THR A 936 -15.25 -28.84 -0.29
C THR A 936 -16.11 -28.20 -1.37
N TYR A 937 -15.47 -27.52 -2.32
CA TYR A 937 -15.95 -26.37 -2.98
C TYR A 937 -15.49 -26.24 -4.47
N LYS A 938 -14.77 -27.23 -5.03
CA LYS A 938 -14.46 -27.35 -6.48
C LYS A 938 -15.55 -26.99 -7.45
N ASN A 939 -16.59 -27.80 -7.38
CA ASN A 939 -17.35 -28.04 -8.57
C ASN A 939 -18.37 -26.92 -8.79
N CYS A 940 -18.62 -26.02 -7.83
CA CYS A 940 -19.80 -25.15 -7.84
C CYS A 940 -19.61 -23.72 -7.25
N ASP A 941 -18.41 -23.36 -6.80
CA ASP A 941 -18.02 -21.95 -6.59
C ASP A 941 -18.83 -21.14 -5.55
N PRO A 942 -18.39 -19.93 -5.15
CA PRO A 942 -19.21 -18.91 -4.56
C PRO A 942 -19.18 -17.47 -5.09
N ILE A 943 -18.51 -17.03 -6.17
CA ILE A 943 -18.72 -15.65 -6.71
C ILE A 943 -19.78 -15.59 -7.80
N ALA A 944 -19.88 -16.59 -8.69
CA ALA A 944 -20.72 -16.56 -9.89
C ALA A 944 -22.24 -16.51 -9.65
N ALA A 945 -22.83 -17.59 -9.15
CA ALA A 945 -24.25 -17.71 -8.76
C ALA A 945 -24.71 -16.91 -7.49
N ASN A 946 -24.18 -15.69 -7.29
CA ASN A 946 -24.68 -14.56 -6.47
C ASN A 946 -25.35 -14.76 -5.06
N SER A 947 -25.08 -15.79 -4.25
CA SER A 947 -25.67 -15.88 -2.88
C SER A 947 -25.18 -14.83 -1.86
N ILE A 948 -24.18 -14.03 -2.25
CA ILE A 948 -23.14 -13.38 -1.42
C ILE A 948 -22.52 -12.27 -2.32
N ASN A 949 -21.98 -11.12 -1.83
CA ASN A 949 -22.14 -9.80 -2.50
C ASN A 949 -21.08 -8.93 -3.32
N SER A 950 -19.73 -9.13 -3.36
CA SER A 950 -18.68 -8.67 -4.37
C SER A 950 -17.10 -8.77 -4.07
N SER A 951 -16.31 -9.73 -3.46
CA SER A 951 -16.47 -11.14 -3.02
C SER A 951 -16.05 -11.89 -1.59
N ASP A 952 -16.47 -11.59 -0.28
CA ASP A 952 -15.95 -11.44 1.21
C ASP A 952 -16.13 -12.49 2.36
N GLN A 953 -17.36 -12.95 2.52
CA GLN A 953 -18.22 -12.80 3.69
C GLN A 953 -18.36 -14.26 4.40
N ILE A 954 -17.75 -15.28 3.85
CA ILE A 954 -17.73 -16.74 4.08
C ILE A 954 -16.62 -17.24 4.94
N LEU A 955 -15.58 -16.46 5.20
CA LEU A 955 -14.74 -16.83 6.32
C LEU A 955 -15.48 -16.68 7.66
N PRO A 956 -16.73 -16.21 7.66
CA PRO A 956 -17.71 -16.74 8.62
C PRO A 956 -18.93 -17.47 8.07
N PHE A 957 -19.46 -17.21 6.86
CA PHE A 957 -20.62 -18.00 6.35
C PHE A 957 -20.34 -19.50 6.23
N TYR A 958 -19.09 -19.97 6.14
CA TYR A 958 -18.83 -21.40 6.36
C TYR A 958 -18.76 -21.81 7.83
N VAL A 959 -18.25 -20.96 8.73
CA VAL A 959 -18.36 -21.16 10.17
C VAL A 959 -19.83 -21.45 10.44
N MET A 960 -20.73 -20.72 9.77
CA MET A 960 -22.17 -20.94 9.73
C MET A 960 -22.65 -22.16 8.91
N GLN A 961 -21.97 -22.58 7.83
CA GLN A 961 -22.44 -23.68 6.96
C GLN A 961 -21.90 -25.08 7.33
N GLN A 962 -20.63 -25.28 7.74
CA GLN A 962 -20.14 -26.63 8.10
C GLN A 962 -19.13 -26.72 9.27
N ILE A 963 -19.20 -25.79 10.23
CA ILE A 963 -18.79 -26.09 11.63
C ILE A 963 -19.76 -25.55 12.66
N ASN A 964 -20.85 -24.92 12.24
CA ASN A 964 -22.00 -24.60 13.06
C ASN A 964 -22.65 -25.84 13.70
N PHE A 965 -22.26 -27.05 13.27
CA PHE A 965 -22.55 -28.30 13.96
C PHE A 965 -21.81 -28.44 15.32
N ILE A 966 -20.84 -27.57 15.61
CA ILE A 966 -20.13 -27.44 16.89
C ILE A 966 -20.53 -26.11 17.55
N PRO A 967 -21.46 -26.12 18.53
CA PRO A 967 -21.94 -24.90 19.17
C PRO A 967 -20.84 -24.07 19.83
N GLY A 968 -20.94 -22.74 19.73
CA GLY A 968 -19.97 -21.82 20.34
C GLY A 968 -18.69 -21.59 19.52
N VAL A 969 -18.39 -22.44 18.52
CA VAL A 969 -17.20 -22.24 17.66
C VAL A 969 -17.32 -20.97 16.83
N CYS A 970 -18.53 -20.63 16.34
CA CYS A 970 -18.76 -19.38 15.62
C CYS A 970 -18.41 -18.17 16.51
N GLY A 971 -18.96 -18.09 17.71
CA GLY A 971 -18.70 -16.97 18.62
C GLY A 971 -17.29 -16.95 19.18
N LEU A 972 -16.66 -18.10 19.44
CA LEU A 972 -15.22 -18.16 19.77
C LEU A 972 -14.37 -17.58 18.62
N PHE A 973 -14.75 -17.89 17.39
CA PHE A 973 -14.10 -17.39 16.19
C PHE A 973 -14.33 -15.87 15.97
N ILE A 974 -15.57 -15.37 16.13
CA ILE A 974 -15.88 -13.92 16.19
C ILE A 974 -15.18 -13.24 17.37
N SER A 975 -14.95 -13.96 18.48
CA SER A 975 -14.19 -13.46 19.63
C SER A 975 -12.72 -13.30 19.30
N GLY A 976 -12.10 -14.22 18.55
CA GLY A 976 -10.74 -14.04 18.04
C GLY A 976 -10.64 -12.81 17.14
N ILE A 977 -11.65 -12.61 16.29
CA ILE A 977 -11.76 -11.47 15.38
C ILE A 977 -11.79 -10.16 16.17
N PHE A 978 -12.79 -10.01 17.04
CA PHE A 978 -13.00 -8.81 17.86
C PHE A 978 -11.87 -8.58 18.83
N SER A 979 -11.40 -9.63 19.52
CA SER A 979 -10.24 -9.60 20.44
C SER A 979 -9.19 -8.72 19.83
N ALA A 980 -8.87 -9.03 18.59
CA ALA A 980 -7.72 -8.49 17.98
C ALA A 980 -8.01 -7.15 17.26
N GLY A 981 -9.25 -6.86 16.86
CA GLY A 981 -9.60 -5.46 16.53
C GLY A 981 -9.60 -4.52 17.73
N LEU A 982 -9.86 -5.05 18.92
CA LEU A 982 -9.97 -4.27 20.15
C LEU A 982 -8.63 -3.94 20.78
N SER A 983 -7.76 -4.93 20.99
CA SER A 983 -6.41 -4.65 21.51
C SER A 983 -5.65 -3.65 20.61
N THR A 984 -6.05 -3.63 19.32
CA THR A 984 -5.56 -2.71 18.28
C THR A 984 -5.97 -1.36 18.71
N PHE A 985 -7.27 -1.16 18.73
CA PHE A 985 -7.85 0.13 18.99
C PHE A 985 -7.49 0.65 20.40
N SER A 986 -7.18 -0.24 21.34
CA SER A 986 -6.71 0.16 22.66
C SER A 986 -5.25 0.55 22.71
N ALA A 987 -4.39 -0.10 21.93
CA ALA A 987 -3.12 0.54 21.60
C ALA A 987 -3.44 1.88 20.96
N VAL A 988 -4.18 1.93 19.86
CA VAL A 988 -4.47 3.18 19.13
C VAL A 988 -4.72 4.36 20.07
N LEU A 989 -5.73 4.23 20.92
CA LEU A 989 -6.15 5.27 21.84
C LEU A 989 -5.18 5.52 23.01
N ASN A 990 -4.56 4.48 23.59
CA ASN A 990 -3.60 4.64 24.70
C ASN A 990 -2.38 5.40 24.25
N CYS A 991 -1.95 5.11 23.03
CA CYS A 991 -1.00 5.99 22.41
C CYS A 991 -1.68 7.34 22.31
N LEU A 992 -2.68 7.48 21.42
CA LEU A 992 -3.26 8.71 20.88
C LEU A 992 -3.01 9.98 21.71
N ALA A 993 -3.48 9.90 22.94
CA ALA A 993 -3.30 10.88 23.99
C ALA A 993 -1.90 11.50 24.05
N ALA A 994 -0.85 10.71 24.18
CA ALA A 994 0.51 11.11 24.61
C ALA A 994 1.24 12.12 23.70
N THR A 995 0.96 12.12 22.40
CA THR A 995 1.48 13.09 21.44
C THR A 995 0.54 14.26 21.34
N ILE A 996 -0.77 14.03 21.17
CA ILE A 996 -1.69 15.16 21.14
C ILE A 996 -1.46 15.97 22.43
N TYR A 997 -1.12 15.31 23.53
CA TYR A 997 -0.53 15.84 24.76
C TYR A 997 0.81 16.58 24.58
N GLU A 998 1.91 15.95 24.15
CA GLU A 998 3.24 16.61 24.18
C GLU A 998 3.67 17.39 22.93
N ASP A 999 2.95 17.29 21.81
CA ASP A 999 3.26 17.95 20.53
C ASP A 999 2.35 19.10 20.22
N PHE A 1000 1.06 18.91 20.49
CA PHE A 1000 0.03 19.90 20.23
C PHE A 1000 -0.36 20.62 21.51
N ILE A 1001 -0.90 19.91 22.50
CA ILE A 1001 -1.46 20.46 23.74
C ILE A 1001 -0.40 21.15 24.60
N SER A 1002 0.82 20.59 24.68
CA SER A 1002 1.94 21.17 25.45
C SER A 1002 2.29 22.60 24.98
N PRO A 1003 2.32 22.89 23.67
CA PRO A 1003 2.29 24.27 23.16
C PRO A 1003 0.91 24.97 23.19
N PHE A 1004 -0.12 24.45 22.51
CA PHE A 1004 -1.43 25.10 22.31
C PHE A 1004 -2.59 24.11 22.04
N ILE A 1005 -3.73 24.32 22.70
CA ILE A 1005 -4.94 23.46 22.72
C ILE A 1005 -5.86 23.71 21.48
N ARG A 1006 -6.67 22.76 20.95
CA ARG A 1006 -7.17 21.47 21.48
C ARG A 1006 -6.79 20.21 20.65
N THR A 1007 -7.47 19.69 19.62
CA THR A 1007 -8.74 19.95 18.88
C THR A 1007 -9.26 18.62 18.27
N THR A 1008 -10.57 18.46 17.98
CA THR A 1008 -11.17 17.16 17.57
C THR A 1008 -12.23 17.23 16.47
N SER A 1009 -12.38 16.18 15.65
CA SER A 1009 -13.53 15.99 14.75
C SER A 1009 -13.94 14.51 14.58
N MET A 1010 -15.25 14.22 14.66
CA MET A 1010 -15.84 12.89 14.42
C MET A 1010 -16.66 12.83 13.11
N GLY A 1011 -16.41 13.74 12.15
CA GLY A 1011 -17.36 14.03 11.07
C GLY A 1011 -17.50 12.95 9.97
N LEU A 1012 -16.42 12.23 9.69
CA LEU A 1012 -16.41 11.18 8.68
C LEU A 1012 -16.71 9.83 9.35
N VAL A 1013 -18.01 9.52 9.44
CA VAL A 1013 -18.57 8.14 9.48
C VAL A 1013 -19.58 7.92 8.34
N TYR A 1014 -20.06 9.00 7.70
CA TYR A 1014 -21.10 8.96 6.66
C TYR A 1014 -20.72 9.25 5.19
N ILE A 1015 -19.73 10.12 4.86
CA ILE A 1015 -19.09 10.12 3.48
C ILE A 1015 -18.61 8.72 3.09
N VAL A 1016 -18.44 7.97 4.16
CA VAL A 1016 -17.98 6.67 4.36
C VAL A 1016 -19.10 5.67 3.89
N GLU A 1017 -20.40 5.97 3.86
CA GLU A 1017 -21.41 4.97 3.46
C GLU A 1017 -21.63 4.80 1.91
N LYS A 1018 -20.58 4.85 1.05
CA LYS A 1018 -20.72 5.17 -0.41
C LYS A 1018 -20.21 4.20 -1.53
N LEU A 1019 -18.95 4.17 -2.05
CA LEU A 1019 -18.60 3.77 -3.48
C LEU A 1019 -17.70 2.50 -3.94
N GLY A 1020 -17.77 1.24 -3.46
CA GLY A 1020 -17.16 -0.05 -3.96
C GLY A 1020 -17.15 -1.30 -3.01
N GLY A 1021 -16.04 -1.69 -2.35
CA GLY A 1021 -15.84 -2.82 -1.36
C GLY A 1021 -14.34 -3.26 -1.15
N LEU A 1022 -13.85 -3.91 -0.01
CA LEU A 1022 -12.93 -3.57 1.15
C LEU A 1022 -11.50 -4.20 1.60
N ALA A 1023 -10.53 -4.64 0.75
CA ALA A 1023 -9.04 -4.86 0.89
C ALA A 1023 -7.86 -4.52 -0.22
N PRO A 1024 -7.83 -3.77 -1.44
CA PRO A 1024 -7.72 -2.28 -1.97
C PRO A 1024 -8.32 -0.80 -1.72
N LEU A 1025 -8.32 -0.19 -0.50
CA LEU A 1025 -8.57 1.04 0.32
C LEU A 1025 -7.59 1.39 1.51
N THR A 1026 -7.81 1.08 2.81
CA THR A 1026 -6.88 1.47 3.91
C THR A 1026 -5.39 1.11 3.81
N ILE A 1027 -4.98 -0.06 3.31
CA ILE A 1027 -3.60 -0.44 2.85
C ILE A 1027 -2.98 0.67 2.03
N ALA A 1028 -3.80 1.62 1.57
CA ALA A 1028 -3.43 2.81 0.90
C ALA A 1028 -3.60 4.14 1.67
N PHE A 1029 -4.53 4.58 2.56
CA PHE A 1029 -4.24 5.69 3.57
C PHE A 1029 -3.47 5.11 4.76
N ALA A 1030 -2.42 4.48 4.25
CA ALA A 1030 -1.34 3.67 4.67
C ALA A 1030 -0.34 3.60 3.52
N GLY A 1031 -0.59 3.08 2.31
CA GLY A 1031 0.30 2.76 1.15
C GLY A 1031 0.99 3.87 0.43
N VAL A 1032 1.44 4.77 1.27
CA VAL A 1032 1.22 6.17 1.08
C VAL A 1032 1.83 6.99 2.17
N THR A 1033 1.68 6.51 3.38
CA THR A 1033 2.11 7.21 4.54
C THR A 1033 3.55 7.63 4.41
N SER A 1034 4.47 6.91 3.75
CA SER A 1034 4.46 5.51 3.30
C SER A 1034 5.61 4.80 3.93
N GLY A 1035 6.83 4.95 3.43
CA GLY A 1035 7.27 6.20 2.85
C GLY A 1035 8.12 7.04 3.82
N PRO A 1036 8.14 8.39 3.70
CA PRO A 1036 9.23 9.34 3.93
C PRO A 1036 9.98 9.40 5.24
N ILE A 1037 9.93 8.36 6.05
CA ILE A 1037 9.95 8.48 7.49
C ILE A 1037 10.72 7.41 8.16
N LEU A 1038 10.51 6.20 7.66
CA LEU A 1038 11.36 5.14 8.05
C LEU A 1038 12.72 5.59 7.59
N GLY A 1039 12.85 6.20 6.41
CA GLY A 1039 14.11 6.83 6.14
C GLY A 1039 14.43 7.95 7.08
N LEU A 1040 13.48 8.75 7.59
CA LEU A 1040 13.74 9.93 8.45
C LEU A 1040 14.74 9.76 9.55
N PHE A 1041 14.99 8.54 9.99
CA PHE A 1041 16.16 8.29 10.79
C PHE A 1041 17.02 7.06 10.42
N PHE A 1042 16.95 6.49 9.20
CA PHE A 1042 18.21 5.97 8.64
C PHE A 1042 19.21 7.10 8.79
N MET A 1043 18.93 8.23 8.18
CA MET A 1043 20.02 8.73 7.40
C MET A 1043 20.98 9.62 8.13
N GLY A 1044 20.58 10.73 8.74
CA GLY A 1044 21.41 11.46 9.68
C GLY A 1044 21.56 10.73 11.01
N MET A 1045 21.25 9.43 11.05
CA MET A 1045 21.77 8.52 12.06
C MET A 1045 22.81 7.53 11.52
N LEU A 1046 23.16 7.61 10.24
CA LEU A 1046 23.95 6.58 9.58
C LEU A 1046 25.03 7.17 8.67
N LEU A 1047 24.92 8.39 8.17
CA LEU A 1047 26.07 9.21 7.76
C LEU A 1047 25.85 10.65 8.30
N PRO A 1048 26.91 11.46 8.28
CA PRO A 1048 26.99 12.58 9.20
C PRO A 1048 26.77 13.93 8.55
N GLN A 1049 26.87 14.03 7.22
CA GLN A 1049 27.23 15.24 6.49
C GLN A 1049 26.02 16.17 6.30
N ILE A 1050 25.19 16.35 7.35
CA ILE A 1050 23.74 16.40 7.20
C ILE A 1050 22.97 17.27 8.15
N THR A 1051 22.07 18.06 7.56
CA THR A 1051 21.75 19.36 8.14
C THR A 1051 20.28 19.62 8.34
N SER A 1052 20.04 20.41 9.37
CA SER A 1052 18.71 20.85 9.77
C SER A 1052 18.10 21.85 8.80
N THR A 1053 18.84 22.35 7.81
CA THR A 1053 18.32 23.08 6.65
C THR A 1053 18.06 22.13 5.48
N GLY A 1054 18.57 20.93 5.53
CA GLY A 1054 18.01 19.81 4.81
C GLY A 1054 16.61 19.50 5.29
N ALA A 1055 16.51 18.77 6.39
CA ALA A 1055 15.36 18.29 7.15
C ALA A 1055 13.91 18.38 6.60
N LEU A 1056 13.42 19.47 6.00
CA LEU A 1056 12.01 19.69 5.66
C LEU A 1056 11.77 19.85 4.13
N THR A 1057 12.59 19.25 3.28
CA THR A 1057 12.56 19.10 1.76
C THR A 1057 12.82 17.77 0.86
N GLY A 1058 13.27 16.54 1.27
CA GLY A 1058 12.82 15.04 1.29
C GLY A 1058 12.05 13.94 2.44
N GLY A 1059 11.31 13.90 3.66
CA GLY A 1059 10.55 14.70 4.82
C GLY A 1059 9.10 15.49 4.80
N ILE A 1060 8.91 16.77 4.28
CA ILE A 1060 8.00 17.52 3.27
C ILE A 1060 8.01 17.25 1.70
N ALA A 1061 8.87 17.75 0.80
CA ALA A 1061 8.70 17.69 -0.68
C ALA A 1061 8.03 16.56 -1.53
N SER A 1062 8.54 15.34 -1.71
CA SER A 1062 7.84 14.14 -2.21
C SER A 1062 6.91 13.47 -1.20
N LEU A 1063 6.74 14.06 -0.03
CA LEU A 1063 5.42 14.00 0.54
C LEU A 1063 4.54 14.58 -0.62
N CYS A 1064 4.75 15.75 -1.19
CA CYS A 1064 4.18 16.08 -2.51
C CYS A 1064 4.72 15.25 -3.72
N ILE A 1065 4.69 13.91 -3.77
CA ILE A 1065 4.67 13.13 -5.03
C ILE A 1065 3.45 12.29 -5.27
N MET A 1066 2.91 11.69 -4.23
CA MET A 1066 2.10 10.51 -4.39
C MET A 1066 0.69 10.65 -3.84
N SER A 1067 -0.18 11.19 -4.70
CA SER A 1067 -1.61 10.99 -4.87
C SER A 1067 -2.16 11.66 -6.11
N TRP A 1068 -1.45 12.51 -6.84
CA TRP A 1068 -0.33 12.02 -7.59
C TRP A 1068 -0.32 10.48 -7.80
N VAL A 1069 0.63 9.68 -7.35
CA VAL A 1069 0.69 8.21 -7.63
C VAL A 1069 -0.58 7.37 -7.28
N ILE A 1070 -1.63 7.97 -6.69
CA ILE A 1070 -2.23 7.50 -5.44
C ILE A 1070 -3.58 8.23 -5.06
N MET A 1071 -4.26 8.98 -5.97
CA MET A 1071 -5.63 9.60 -5.89
C MET A 1071 -6.52 9.92 -7.22
N THR A 1072 -6.30 9.51 -8.50
CA THR A 1072 -7.39 9.20 -9.57
C THR A 1072 -7.51 7.72 -10.27
N ALA A 1073 -7.94 6.41 -9.93
CA ALA A 1073 -8.34 5.23 -8.90
C ALA A 1073 -9.11 5.08 -7.39
N GLN A 1074 -9.91 5.79 -6.45
CA GLN A 1074 -10.87 6.99 -5.98
C GLN A 1074 -12.36 7.62 -6.42
N TRP A 1075 -13.32 7.67 -7.44
CA TRP A 1075 -13.88 7.56 -8.88
C TRP A 1075 -14.31 6.42 -10.03
N TYR A 1076 -13.73 5.46 -10.92
CA TYR A 1076 -12.59 4.44 -11.28
C TYR A 1076 -13.22 3.29 -12.36
N LYS A 1077 -13.36 1.87 -12.45
CA LYS A 1077 -13.38 0.36 -11.84
C LYS A 1077 -14.30 -0.52 -10.73
N ALA A 1078 -15.26 -0.36 -9.66
CA ALA A 1078 -16.37 0.54 -8.94
C ALA A 1078 -17.35 1.89 -9.33
N LYS A 1079 -18.05 2.54 -10.40
CA LYS A 1079 -18.59 2.67 -11.92
C LYS A 1079 -17.79 2.69 -13.41
N GLY A 1080 -17.09 1.66 -14.02
CA GLY A 1080 -15.93 1.74 -15.03
C GLY A 1080 -14.62 0.81 -15.06
N LEU A 1081 -13.41 1.40 -15.27
CA LEU A 1081 -12.37 1.20 -16.35
C LEU A 1081 -11.08 0.29 -16.36
N ILE A 1082 -10.65 -0.46 -15.34
CA ILE A 1082 -9.70 -1.62 -15.48
C ILE A 1082 -9.88 -2.45 -14.23
N SER A 1083 -10.85 -3.33 -14.17
CA SER A 1083 -10.98 -4.30 -13.08
C SER A 1083 -10.30 -5.62 -13.48
N TYR A 1084 -10.17 -6.56 -12.57
CA TYR A 1084 -8.89 -7.24 -12.33
C TYR A 1084 -8.96 -8.83 -12.17
N SER A 1085 -8.42 -9.69 -13.09
CA SER A 1085 -8.70 -11.16 -13.27
C SER A 1085 -7.63 -12.29 -13.12
N GLY A 1086 -7.99 -13.59 -13.33
CA GLY A 1086 -7.43 -14.95 -13.01
C GLY A 1086 -8.54 -16.01 -13.07
N LEU A 1087 -8.56 -17.29 -12.59
CA LEU A 1087 -7.65 -18.47 -12.73
C LEU A 1087 -8.08 -20.04 -12.50
N PRO A 1088 -9.18 -20.86 -12.83
CA PRO A 1088 -10.72 -20.91 -13.05
C PRO A 1088 -11.73 -21.22 -11.89
N LEU A 1089 -13.00 -20.65 -11.76
CA LEU A 1089 -14.14 -20.73 -10.71
C LEU A 1089 -15.36 -21.48 -11.28
N SER A 1090 -15.74 -22.67 -10.78
CA SER A 1090 -16.81 -23.46 -11.44
C SER A 1090 -18.14 -23.31 -10.81
N VAL A 1091 -19.20 -23.15 -11.59
CA VAL A 1091 -20.59 -23.39 -11.16
C VAL A 1091 -21.16 -24.75 -11.61
N LYS A 1092 -20.32 -25.74 -11.96
CA LYS A 1092 -20.72 -27.04 -12.55
C LYS A 1092 -21.43 -28.07 -11.64
N GLY A 1093 -21.45 -27.89 -10.31
CA GLY A 1093 -21.89 -28.90 -9.33
C GLY A 1093 -22.98 -28.38 -8.39
N CYS A 1094 -24.02 -27.76 -8.97
CA CYS A 1094 -24.74 -26.65 -8.36
C CYS A 1094 -26.29 -26.74 -8.34
N ASN A 1095 -26.88 -26.97 -7.17
CA ASN A 1095 -28.33 -27.07 -6.97
C ASN A 1095 -29.01 -25.81 -6.39
N TYR A 1096 -29.05 -24.65 -7.07
CA TYR A 1096 -30.01 -23.54 -6.76
C TYR A 1096 -30.72 -23.15 -8.06
N SER A 1097 -32.02 -22.85 -7.98
CA SER A 1097 -32.85 -22.40 -9.11
C SER A 1097 -32.79 -20.88 -9.31
N LEU A 1098 -32.93 -20.45 -10.57
CA LEU A 1098 -33.06 -19.04 -10.96
C LEU A 1098 -34.53 -18.76 -11.32
N MET A 1099 -35.08 -17.66 -10.79
CA MET A 1099 -36.36 -17.10 -11.27
C MET A 1099 -36.08 -16.05 -12.35
N SER A 1100 -36.88 -16.05 -13.41
CA SER A 1100 -36.83 -15.06 -14.48
C SER A 1100 -37.92 -13.99 -14.32
N SER A 1101 -37.66 -12.81 -14.88
CA SER A 1101 -38.64 -11.75 -15.08
C SER A 1101 -38.44 -11.17 -16.48
N ASN A 1102 -39.44 -11.34 -17.35
CA ASN A 1102 -39.41 -10.85 -18.72
C ASN A 1102 -39.63 -9.33 -18.75
N GLU A 1103 -38.90 -8.61 -19.60
CA GLU A 1103 -39.42 -7.39 -20.21
C GLU A 1103 -38.90 -7.27 -21.66
N THR A 1104 -39.65 -6.58 -22.52
CA THR A 1104 -39.61 -6.79 -23.97
C THR A 1104 -39.03 -5.63 -24.78
N LEU A 1105 -38.61 -5.93 -26.02
CA LEU A 1105 -37.86 -5.02 -26.88
C LEU A 1105 -38.70 -3.83 -27.38
N THR A 1106 -38.36 -2.63 -26.91
CA THR A 1106 -38.61 -1.38 -27.63
C THR A 1106 -37.27 -0.75 -28.01
N THR A 1107 -36.95 -0.76 -29.30
CA THR A 1107 -35.74 -0.14 -29.84
C THR A 1107 -35.75 1.37 -29.66
N ILE A 1108 -34.83 1.90 -28.87
CA ILE A 1108 -34.38 3.29 -28.97
C ILE A 1108 -32.92 3.27 -29.41
N THR A 1109 -32.62 4.00 -30.48
CA THR A 1109 -31.34 3.96 -31.17
C THR A 1109 -30.30 4.83 -30.46
N GLU A 1110 -29.49 4.25 -29.57
CA GLU A 1110 -28.34 4.95 -28.97
C GLU A 1110 -27.17 5.10 -29.97
N THR A 1111 -27.27 6.11 -30.84
CA THR A 1111 -26.11 6.64 -31.56
C THR A 1111 -25.43 7.76 -30.78
N ILE A 1112 -24.22 7.47 -30.30
CA ILE A 1112 -23.13 8.40 -29.95
C ILE A 1112 -23.25 9.18 -28.62
N ALA A 1113 -22.43 8.75 -27.66
CA ALA A 1113 -21.60 9.60 -26.81
C ALA A 1113 -20.22 8.89 -26.62
N THR A 1114 -19.10 9.58 -26.86
CA THR A 1114 -17.82 8.91 -27.23
C THR A 1114 -16.53 9.61 -26.73
N ASN A 1115 -15.39 9.04 -27.14
CA ASN A 1115 -14.00 9.32 -26.80
C ASN A 1115 -13.51 8.59 -25.53
N SER A 1116 -12.35 8.97 -25.01
CA SER A 1116 -11.45 8.04 -24.31
C SER A 1116 -10.43 8.72 -23.36
N GLU A 1117 -10.34 8.32 -22.07
CA GLU A 1117 -9.03 8.27 -21.37
C GLU A 1117 -8.76 7.05 -20.42
N GLU A 1118 -7.99 6.07 -20.90
CA GLU A 1118 -7.60 4.83 -20.23
C GLU A 1118 -6.10 4.86 -19.92
N PRO A 1119 -5.69 4.14 -18.87
CA PRO A 1119 -5.02 4.91 -17.77
C PRO A 1119 -2.14 4.74 -16.87
N LEU A 1120 -1.34 5.73 -16.29
CA LEU A 1120 0.11 5.78 -16.29
C LEU A 1120 0.67 4.79 -15.30
N ALA A 1121 1.46 3.89 -15.83
CA ALA A 1121 1.56 2.65 -15.14
C ALA A 1121 2.45 2.68 -13.88
N ILE A 1122 2.94 3.79 -13.31
CA ILE A 1122 3.44 3.82 -11.90
C ILE A 1122 2.27 3.57 -10.99
N TYR A 1123 1.11 4.09 -11.37
CA TYR A 1123 -0.11 3.81 -10.68
C TYR A 1123 -0.71 2.45 -11.14
N ARG A 1124 -0.15 1.81 -12.19
CA ARG A 1124 -0.23 0.35 -12.44
C ARG A 1124 1.00 -0.42 -11.93
N VAL A 1125 1.99 0.24 -11.32
CA VAL A 1125 3.13 -0.36 -10.64
C VAL A 1125 2.62 -0.52 -9.25
N SER A 1126 3.01 -1.63 -8.74
CA SER A 1126 2.04 -2.42 -8.11
C SER A 1126 2.15 -2.08 -6.61
N PHE A 1127 1.05 -1.66 -5.96
CA PHE A 1127 0.96 -1.08 -4.61
C PHE A 1127 1.87 -1.41 -3.49
N TYR A 1128 2.32 -2.65 -3.31
CA TYR A 1128 3.27 -2.82 -2.23
C TYR A 1128 4.45 -1.87 -2.59
N TRP A 1129 4.76 -1.62 -3.87
CA TRP A 1129 5.82 -0.78 -4.39
C TRP A 1129 5.64 0.66 -3.95
N TYR A 1130 4.43 1.22 -3.83
CA TYR A 1130 4.24 2.61 -3.39
C TYR A 1130 4.87 2.94 -2.03
N ALA A 1131 5.01 1.92 -1.21
CA ALA A 1131 5.48 2.04 0.15
C ALA A 1131 6.96 2.42 0.32
N ALA A 1132 7.64 2.46 -0.81
CA ALA A 1132 8.70 1.49 -1.00
C ALA A 1132 9.42 1.65 -2.33
N MET A 1133 8.95 2.57 -3.17
CA MET A 1133 9.35 2.84 -4.53
C MET A 1133 10.88 2.84 -4.78
N GLY A 1134 11.74 3.80 -4.41
CA GLY A 1134 11.64 4.86 -3.42
C GLY A 1134 11.91 4.41 -2.01
N PHE A 1135 12.77 4.78 -1.04
CA PHE A 1135 14.00 5.54 -0.60
C PHE A 1135 14.82 6.06 -1.74
N MET A 1136 14.35 5.76 -2.90
CA MET A 1136 14.63 6.38 -4.15
C MET A 1136 13.86 7.68 -4.46
N VAL A 1137 12.76 8.17 -3.85
CA VAL A 1137 12.84 9.65 -3.64
C VAL A 1137 13.75 9.86 -2.49
N THR A 1138 13.76 8.94 -1.52
CA THR A 1138 13.99 9.26 -0.12
C THR A 1138 15.24 8.74 0.61
N VAL A 1139 16.42 8.91 -0.01
CA VAL A 1139 17.77 9.23 0.52
C VAL A 1139 18.61 10.24 -0.27
N ILE A 1140 18.93 9.94 -1.54
CA ILE A 1140 18.09 10.81 -4.20
C ILE A 1140 17.50 12.40 -4.45
N VAL A 1141 16.32 12.93 -3.87
CA VAL A 1141 16.11 14.22 -3.06
C VAL A 1141 16.46 14.41 -1.53
N ALA A 1142 17.46 13.80 -0.90
CA ALA A 1142 18.27 14.48 0.11
C ALA A 1142 19.70 14.73 -0.26
N VAL A 1143 20.49 13.73 -0.59
CA VAL A 1143 21.90 14.00 -0.79
C VAL A 1143 22.08 15.04 -1.86
N VAL A 1144 21.34 14.91 -2.95
CA VAL A 1144 21.48 15.83 -4.09
C VAL A 1144 20.87 17.22 -3.89
N VAL A 1145 20.59 17.60 -2.66
CA VAL A 1145 20.56 19.01 -2.25
C VAL A 1145 21.28 19.23 -0.92
N SER A 1146 21.49 18.22 -0.07
CA SER A 1146 22.17 18.26 1.24
C SER A 1146 23.59 18.85 1.33
N CYS A 1147 24.03 19.50 0.28
CA CYS A 1147 25.26 20.20 0.06
C CYS A 1147 25.07 21.11 -1.17
N PHE A 1148 24.09 22.01 -1.15
CA PHE A 1148 24.23 23.33 -1.79
C PHE A 1148 23.85 24.44 -0.80
N THR A 1149 24.05 24.15 0.50
CA THR A 1149 23.97 25.04 1.67
C THR A 1149 24.82 24.41 2.79
N LYS A 1150 24.57 24.81 4.04
CA LYS A 1150 25.43 24.61 5.21
C LYS A 1150 24.63 24.04 6.38
N GLU A 1151 25.33 23.76 7.49
CA GLU A 1151 24.72 23.25 8.71
C GLU A 1151 24.07 24.33 9.58
N ASP A 1152 22.79 24.15 9.92
CA ASP A 1152 22.06 24.96 10.92
C ASP A 1152 22.52 24.69 12.37
N LYS A 1153 23.20 23.55 12.60
CA LYS A 1153 23.84 23.16 13.87
C LYS A 1153 24.92 22.09 13.61
N PRO A 1154 26.00 22.06 14.40
CA PRO A 1154 27.04 21.05 14.29
C PRO A 1154 26.53 19.67 14.71
N LEU A 1155 27.16 18.64 14.16
CA LEU A 1155 26.78 17.24 14.32
C LEU A 1155 27.03 16.69 15.74
N ASN A 1156 25.98 16.15 16.37
CA ASN A 1156 26.10 15.31 17.56
C ASN A 1156 26.38 13.84 17.18
N LYS A 1157 27.51 13.28 17.64
CA LYS A 1157 27.89 11.86 17.44
C LYS A 1157 26.87 10.87 18.02
N ASP A 1158 26.31 11.18 19.19
CA ASP A 1158 25.32 10.32 19.88
C ASP A 1158 24.01 10.21 19.13
N CYS A 1159 23.87 10.90 18.01
CA CYS A 1159 22.74 10.79 17.12
C CYS A 1159 23.01 9.89 15.89
N ILE A 1160 24.18 9.22 15.81
CA ILE A 1160 24.59 8.31 14.72
C ILE A 1160 24.94 6.92 15.25
N SER A 1161 24.46 5.88 14.56
CA SER A 1161 24.71 4.45 14.78
C SER A 1161 26.16 4.13 15.16
N PRO A 1162 26.37 3.23 16.13
CA PRO A 1162 27.70 2.71 16.47
C PRO A 1162 28.52 2.22 15.27
N VAL A 1163 27.86 1.75 14.21
CA VAL A 1163 28.53 1.16 13.04
C VAL A 1163 29.19 2.20 12.15
N ILE A 1164 28.59 3.38 12.01
CA ILE A 1164 29.25 4.48 11.29
C ILE A 1164 30.10 5.33 12.22
N GLN A 1165 29.78 5.44 13.51
CA GLN A 1165 30.74 5.97 14.49
C GLN A 1165 32.11 5.26 14.34
N LEU A 1166 32.12 3.92 14.28
CA LEU A 1166 33.32 3.10 14.06
C LEU A 1166 34.02 3.36 12.71
N LEU A 1167 33.26 3.57 11.63
CA LEU A 1167 33.81 3.84 10.30
C LEU A 1167 34.41 5.25 10.19
N LEU A 1168 33.84 6.23 10.88
CA LEU A 1168 34.34 7.62 10.91
C LEU A 1168 35.65 7.72 11.70
N THR A 1169 35.80 7.00 12.81
CA THR A 1169 37.01 7.03 13.64
C THR A 1169 38.28 6.53 12.94
N ASN A 1170 38.18 5.82 11.81
CA ASN A 1170 39.34 5.29 11.09
C ASN A 1170 39.92 6.23 10.02
N ASN A 1171 39.18 7.23 9.54
CA ASN A 1171 39.67 8.19 8.54
C ASN A 1171 40.20 9.46 9.20
N LYS A 1172 41.52 9.54 9.43
CA LYS A 1172 42.19 10.64 10.16
C LYS A 1172 42.22 12.02 9.47
N SER A 1173 41.39 12.29 8.46
CA SER A 1173 41.51 13.51 7.64
C SER A 1173 40.18 14.05 7.09
N GLN A 1174 39.35 14.70 7.93
CA GLN A 1174 38.48 15.82 7.52
C GLN A 1174 37.79 16.55 8.69
N LYS A 1175 38.20 17.81 8.93
CA LYS A 1175 37.41 19.03 8.68
C LYS A 1175 35.96 19.15 9.22
N TYR A 1176 35.68 18.73 10.46
CA TYR A 1176 34.42 19.05 11.17
C TYR A 1176 34.69 19.55 12.61
N ASP A 1177 33.96 20.57 13.06
CA ASP A 1177 33.96 21.02 14.46
C ASP A 1177 33.09 20.11 15.31
N VAL A 1178 33.75 19.30 16.15
CA VAL A 1178 33.12 18.24 16.95
C VAL A 1178 33.04 18.66 18.41
N ILE A 1179 31.84 18.66 18.98
CA ILE A 1179 31.61 18.93 20.41
C ILE A 1179 31.22 17.63 21.12
N ASP A 1180 32.12 17.05 21.90
CA ASP A 1180 31.76 15.97 22.84
C ASP A 1180 30.95 16.59 24.00
N THR A 1181 29.72 16.10 24.20
CA THR A 1181 28.69 16.78 25.01
C THR A 1181 28.20 15.92 26.19
N THR A 1182 29.13 15.46 27.03
CA THR A 1182 28.82 14.76 28.29
C THR A 1182 28.12 15.65 29.34
N GLU A 1183 28.21 16.98 29.26
CA GLU A 1183 27.66 17.89 30.29
C GLU A 1183 26.34 18.59 29.94
N SER A 1184 26.01 18.75 28.65
CA SER A 1184 24.93 19.67 28.23
C SER A 1184 23.51 19.20 28.56
N LEU A 1185 23.31 17.89 28.75
CA LEU A 1185 22.01 17.25 28.94
C LEU A 1185 21.36 17.53 30.32
N CYS A 1186 22.09 18.12 31.27
CA CYS A 1186 21.58 18.43 32.61
C CYS A 1186 20.98 19.84 32.78
N ARG A 1187 21.02 20.72 31.76
CA ARG A 1187 20.58 22.14 31.89
C ARG A 1187 19.27 22.52 31.17
N CYS A 1188 18.61 21.57 30.50
CA CYS A 1188 17.36 21.81 29.78
C CYS A 1188 16.32 20.74 30.13
N LYS A 1189 15.98 20.66 31.42
CA LYS A 1189 15.04 19.72 32.03
C LYS A 1189 14.21 20.46 33.09
#